data_AF-A0A844G4T2-F1
#
_entry.id   AF-A0A844G4T2-F1
#
_cell.length_a   1.000
_cell.length_b   1.000
_cell.length_c   1.000
_cell.angle_alpha   90.00
_cell.angle_beta   90.00
_cell.angle_gamma   90.00
#
_symmetry.space_group_name_H-M   'P 1'
#
loop_
_entity.id
_entity.type
_entity.pdbx_description
1 polymer ?
#
loop_
_entity_poly.entity_id
_entity_poly.type
_entity_poly.pdbx_seq_one_letter_code
_entity_poly.pdbx_strand_id
1 'polypeptide(L)'
;MKNRRNKRESGQVLLTGLVMMLIILLAILLLFDVHSVIRAKYKVETANQAAALAAAEWQKESLNLLGEINLIKACETLLESEDHWPAASPDPSLTPEEARAKLLRERIGLLTEMQVRVSFLGPLVGFAAAQQAAKQNGLTPVMNADNTLPLEDYVQLLQENWRYLQVSDVRNFKWRIPYLNMVSDIVSQGIVVYPNARVANNPIVEPGGLAKDALYQEIMRHRAEIAAADPPEQSDWHGVIYPFVRKMSDADYEGKWWNIDYSMSEFPHESEIFTLGVEYDSSDYDENTRATIQTLLGNRNAYSVTDLPPVQFCVYDKFWYPDYYRNNYTDYDDNHYSWWFEAGVLRQPVKPQYIYEGPAAYAESAANINLVSRYAVTGDRRSADVGRRFVRRRDPEGGGYSRRIGTRRASSANANLVETDYRPGAIAKVLGELGQGAPPITLPVILPVFDNTTLTPTYMPMPYGFGVLRVTNSPLDRFLNWLSREESLFAYGTSPPLGTSGYLEALQILTDGPGFRCYGWNPSWNASAFDSRYRSDAARLFTDRSYVYSRSNTGGAGWLQEAQEFTLTNSAEAGIQEVEDYVNGGTARRFFSSSNSRVYIVVDSKGHIVTNDEIDPTVHYFTGGGSGGSGPGFNGTQDRPDTQPGPPRI
;
A
#
# COMPACT_ATOMS: atom_id res chain seq x y z
N MET A 1 -15.70 34.12 81.71
CA MET A 1 -15.20 34.35 80.33
C MET A 1 -14.60 33.05 79.79
N LYS A 2 -15.26 32.39 78.83
CA LYS A 2 -14.73 31.25 78.06
C LYS A 2 -15.03 31.53 76.58
N ASN A 3 -14.09 32.16 75.89
CA ASN A 3 -14.17 32.38 74.44
C ASN A 3 -13.81 31.07 73.73
N ARG A 4 -14.82 30.33 73.25
CA ARG A 4 -14.63 29.30 72.22
C ARG A 4 -14.36 30.02 70.89
N ARG A 5 -13.11 29.95 70.42
CA ARG A 5 -12.76 30.23 69.02
C ARG A 5 -13.35 29.11 68.15
N ASN A 6 -14.47 29.38 67.49
CA ASN A 6 -14.89 28.60 66.32
C ASN A 6 -13.86 28.84 65.21
N LYS A 7 -12.93 27.89 65.01
CA LYS A 7 -12.08 27.87 63.81
C LYS A 7 -12.97 27.53 62.62
N ARG A 8 -12.90 28.40 61.60
CA ARG A 8 -13.64 28.34 60.35
C ARG A 8 -13.26 27.08 59.54
N GLU A 9 -14.15 26.10 59.46
CA GLU A 9 -14.10 24.99 58.49
C GLU A 9 -14.98 25.28 57.24
N SER A 10 -15.55 26.48 57.09
CA SER A 10 -16.46 26.78 55.95
C SER A 10 -15.75 27.03 54.61
N GLY A 11 -14.43 27.24 54.61
CA GLY A 11 -13.64 27.47 53.40
C GLY A 11 -13.29 26.18 52.65
N GLN A 12 -13.08 25.08 53.37
CA GLN A 12 -12.66 23.80 52.81
C GLN A 12 -13.80 23.12 52.03
N VAL A 13 -15.03 23.19 52.53
CA VAL A 13 -16.22 22.64 51.82
C VAL A 13 -16.47 23.39 50.52
N LEU A 14 -16.28 24.72 50.52
CA LEU A 14 -16.48 25.55 49.33
C LEU A 14 -15.39 25.28 48.27
N LEU A 15 -14.14 25.09 48.71
CA LEU A 15 -13.02 24.71 47.85
C LEU A 15 -13.22 23.30 47.26
N THR A 16 -13.63 22.32 48.07
CA THR A 16 -13.95 20.97 47.60
C THR A 16 -15.13 20.96 46.64
N GLY A 17 -16.18 21.75 46.91
CA GLY A 17 -17.32 21.90 46.02
C GLY A 17 -16.94 22.51 44.66
N LEU A 18 -16.07 23.53 44.66
CA LEU A 18 -15.58 24.17 43.44
C LEU A 18 -14.69 23.23 42.63
N VAL A 19 -13.81 22.46 43.30
CA VAL A 19 -12.98 21.43 42.67
C VAL A 19 -13.85 20.30 42.09
N MET A 20 -14.87 19.81 42.82
CA MET A 20 -15.82 18.82 42.30
C MET A 20 -16.56 19.35 41.07
N MET A 21 -17.05 20.59 41.11
CA MET A 21 -17.75 21.20 39.97
C MET A 21 -16.82 21.31 38.75
N LEU A 22 -15.55 21.67 38.96
CA LEU A 22 -14.55 21.72 37.90
C LEU A 22 -14.27 20.33 37.31
N ILE A 23 -14.15 19.30 38.15
CA ILE A 23 -13.96 17.90 37.71
C ILE A 23 -15.17 17.42 36.90
N ILE A 24 -16.39 17.71 37.36
CA ILE A 24 -17.62 17.33 36.65
C ILE A 24 -17.68 18.05 35.30
N LEU A 25 -17.37 19.35 35.25
CA LEU A 25 -17.33 20.11 34.00
C LEU A 25 -16.31 19.50 33.01
N LEU A 26 -15.10 19.17 33.48
CA LEU A 26 -14.08 18.51 32.66
C LEU A 26 -14.55 17.13 32.17
N ALA A 27 -15.23 16.36 33.01
CA ALA A 27 -15.81 15.06 32.63
C ALA A 27 -16.91 15.21 31.56
N ILE A 28 -17.76 16.23 31.67
CA ILE A 28 -18.80 16.52 30.65
C ILE A 28 -18.15 16.89 29.31
N LEU A 29 -17.11 17.74 29.31
CA LEU A 29 -16.38 18.11 28.10
C LEU A 29 -15.69 16.90 27.45
N LEU A 30 -15.12 16.01 28.26
CA LEU A 30 -14.53 14.76 27.78
C LEU A 30 -15.59 13.85 27.15
N LEU A 31 -16.75 13.69 27.79
CA LEU A 31 -17.86 12.89 27.26
C LEU A 31 -18.39 13.44 25.94
N PHE A 32 -18.47 14.76 25.80
CA PHE A 32 -18.87 15.42 24.56
C PHE A 32 -17.88 15.13 23.41
N ASP A 33 -16.58 15.20 23.70
CA ASP A 33 -15.52 14.87 22.72
C ASP A 33 -15.57 13.39 22.33
N VAL A 34 -15.75 12.48 23.29
CA VAL A 34 -15.90 11.03 23.04
C VAL A 34 -17.11 10.76 22.15
N HIS A 35 -18.25 11.38 22.45
CA HIS A 35 -19.46 11.24 21.64
C HIS A 35 -19.26 11.77 20.21
N SER A 36 -18.59 12.92 20.07
CA SER A 36 -18.26 13.50 18.76
C SER A 36 -17.34 12.59 17.94
N VAL A 37 -16.35 11.97 18.58
CA VAL A 37 -15.46 10.98 17.95
C VAL A 37 -16.24 9.74 17.50
N ILE A 38 -17.08 9.18 18.37
CA ILE A 38 -17.88 7.98 18.05
C ILE A 38 -18.83 8.27 16.90
N ARG A 39 -19.56 9.39 16.94
CA ARG A 39 -20.49 9.80 15.87
C ARG A 39 -19.77 9.97 14.54
N ALA A 40 -18.58 10.58 14.56
CA ALA A 40 -17.77 10.74 13.36
C ALA A 40 -17.27 9.40 12.81
N LYS A 41 -16.90 8.46 13.68
CA LYS A 41 -16.50 7.10 13.26
C LYS A 41 -17.65 6.38 12.55
N TYR A 42 -18.82 6.32 13.19
CA TYR A 42 -20.00 5.71 12.57
C TYR A 42 -20.34 6.35 11.22
N LYS A 43 -20.32 7.68 11.16
CA LYS A 43 -20.58 8.41 9.92
C LYS A 43 -19.61 8.04 8.79
N VAL A 44 -18.31 8.01 9.08
CA VAL A 44 -17.28 7.64 8.09
C VAL A 44 -17.43 6.18 7.66
N GLU A 45 -17.66 5.28 8.61
CA GLU A 45 -17.81 3.85 8.33
C GLU A 45 -19.04 3.56 7.46
N THR A 46 -20.20 4.12 7.82
CA THR A 46 -21.43 3.98 7.01
C THR A 46 -21.26 4.59 5.62
N ALA A 47 -20.57 5.73 5.51
CA ALA A 47 -20.29 6.34 4.21
C ALA A 47 -19.37 5.47 3.33
N ASN A 48 -18.33 4.87 3.90
CA ASN A 48 -17.44 3.95 3.18
C ASN A 48 -18.19 2.70 2.73
N GLN A 49 -19.00 2.10 3.61
CA GLN A 49 -19.80 0.92 3.28
C GLN A 49 -20.80 1.22 2.16
N ALA A 50 -21.52 2.34 2.25
CA ALA A 50 -22.47 2.75 1.22
C ALA A 50 -21.77 3.03 -0.13
N ALA A 51 -20.59 3.66 -0.09
CA ALA A 51 -19.80 3.94 -1.28
C ALA A 51 -19.26 2.66 -1.94
N ALA A 52 -18.72 1.72 -1.16
CA ALA A 52 -18.25 0.43 -1.66
C ALA A 52 -19.40 -0.37 -2.30
N LEU A 53 -20.56 -0.46 -1.63
CA LEU A 53 -21.74 -1.15 -2.17
C LEU A 53 -22.26 -0.50 -3.46
N ALA A 54 -22.35 0.84 -3.50
CA ALA A 54 -22.79 1.55 -4.71
C ALA A 54 -21.85 1.30 -5.89
N ALA A 55 -20.54 1.29 -5.66
CA ALA A 55 -19.56 0.96 -6.68
C ALA A 55 -19.66 -0.50 -7.14
N ALA A 56 -19.76 -1.45 -6.21
CA ALA A 56 -19.92 -2.87 -6.53
C ALA A 56 -21.21 -3.11 -7.33
N GLU A 57 -22.30 -2.41 -7.02
CA GLU A 57 -23.55 -2.55 -7.78
C GLU A 57 -23.38 -2.12 -9.24
N TRP A 58 -22.66 -1.02 -9.50
CA TRP A 58 -22.34 -0.62 -10.87
C TRP A 58 -21.34 -1.57 -11.54
N GLN A 59 -20.41 -2.17 -10.80
CA GLN A 59 -19.55 -3.24 -11.35
C GLN A 59 -20.38 -4.47 -11.76
N LYS A 60 -21.39 -4.84 -10.96
CA LYS A 60 -22.33 -5.94 -11.27
C LYS A 60 -23.09 -5.66 -12.56
N GLU A 61 -23.73 -4.50 -12.65
CA GLU A 61 -24.50 -4.13 -13.86
C GLU A 61 -23.60 -4.06 -15.10
N SER A 62 -22.36 -3.57 -14.94
CA SER A 62 -21.39 -3.52 -16.04
C SER A 62 -20.98 -4.92 -16.50
N LEU A 63 -20.69 -5.85 -15.58
CA LEU A 63 -20.34 -7.23 -15.92
C LEU A 63 -21.49 -7.98 -16.58
N ASN A 64 -22.72 -7.81 -16.08
CA ASN A 64 -23.89 -8.41 -16.71
C ASN A 64 -24.09 -7.87 -18.12
N LEU A 65 -23.97 -6.56 -18.33
CA LEU A 65 -24.05 -5.98 -19.66
C LEU A 65 -22.94 -6.48 -20.59
N LEU A 66 -21.71 -6.64 -20.10
CA LEU A 66 -20.61 -7.26 -20.87
C LEU A 66 -20.95 -8.70 -21.27
N GLY A 67 -21.51 -9.48 -20.34
CA GLY A 67 -21.98 -10.85 -20.57
C GLY A 67 -23.14 -10.92 -21.55
N GLU A 68 -24.11 -10.01 -21.47
CA GLU A 68 -25.19 -9.87 -22.45
C GLU A 68 -24.62 -9.56 -23.83
N ILE A 69 -23.65 -8.65 -23.94
CA ILE A 69 -23.00 -8.35 -25.22
C ILE A 69 -22.19 -9.55 -25.73
N ASN A 70 -21.56 -10.36 -24.87
CA ASN A 70 -20.93 -11.61 -25.27
C ASN A 70 -21.95 -12.58 -25.89
N LEU A 71 -23.12 -12.71 -25.28
CA LEU A 71 -24.21 -13.55 -25.80
C LEU A 71 -24.77 -13.01 -27.11
N ILE A 72 -25.01 -11.70 -27.20
CA ILE A 72 -25.45 -11.04 -28.44
C ILE A 72 -24.41 -11.24 -29.53
N LYS A 73 -23.11 -11.05 -29.23
CA LYS A 73 -22.02 -11.28 -30.18
C LYS A 73 -22.05 -12.71 -30.67
N ALA A 74 -22.11 -13.71 -29.79
CA ALA A 74 -22.22 -15.11 -30.20
C ALA A 74 -23.44 -15.37 -31.09
N CYS A 75 -24.61 -14.85 -30.74
CA CYS A 75 -25.84 -15.02 -31.52
C CYS A 75 -25.80 -14.30 -32.88
N GLU A 76 -25.23 -13.12 -32.96
CA GLU A 76 -25.24 -12.29 -34.18
C GLU A 76 -24.09 -12.65 -35.13
N THR A 77 -22.97 -13.16 -34.60
CA THR A 77 -21.77 -13.40 -35.40
C THR A 77 -21.59 -14.86 -35.74
N LEU A 78 -22.01 -15.80 -34.88
CA LEU A 78 -21.85 -17.24 -35.15
C LEU A 78 -23.03 -17.84 -35.90
N LEU A 79 -24.19 -17.18 -35.94
CA LEU A 79 -25.40 -17.69 -36.60
C LEU A 79 -25.58 -17.13 -38.00
N GLU A 80 -25.99 -17.99 -38.94
CA GLU A 80 -26.43 -17.66 -40.30
C GLU A 80 -27.80 -16.95 -40.29
N SER A 81 -27.92 -15.79 -39.63
CA SER A 81 -29.12 -14.95 -39.70
C SER A 81 -28.76 -13.48 -39.89
N GLU A 82 -29.26 -12.85 -40.95
CA GLU A 82 -29.02 -11.42 -41.23
C GLU A 82 -30.16 -10.49 -40.80
N ASP A 83 -31.27 -11.06 -40.31
CA ASP A 83 -32.55 -10.36 -40.10
C ASP A 83 -32.49 -9.20 -39.08
N HIS A 84 -31.47 -9.16 -38.22
CA HIS A 84 -31.38 -8.24 -37.08
C HIS A 84 -30.51 -7.01 -37.34
N TRP A 85 -29.79 -6.93 -38.47
CA TRP A 85 -28.91 -5.80 -38.81
C TRP A 85 -29.47 -4.99 -39.99
N PRO A 86 -29.20 -3.68 -40.04
CA PRO A 86 -29.54 -2.86 -41.20
C PRO A 86 -28.92 -3.45 -42.47
N ALA A 87 -29.68 -3.47 -43.57
CA ALA A 87 -29.17 -3.89 -44.86
C ALA A 87 -27.98 -3.00 -45.24
N ALA A 88 -26.80 -3.61 -45.38
CA ALA A 88 -25.62 -2.90 -45.86
C ALA A 88 -25.72 -2.73 -47.37
N SER A 89 -25.40 -1.53 -47.87
CA SER A 89 -25.25 -1.33 -49.31
C SER A 89 -24.11 -2.20 -49.82
N PRO A 90 -24.35 -3.13 -50.77
CA PRO A 90 -23.29 -3.98 -51.29
C PRO A 90 -22.22 -3.12 -51.96
N ASP A 91 -20.96 -3.33 -51.57
CA ASP A 91 -19.82 -2.72 -52.24
C ASP A 91 -19.59 -3.49 -53.55
N PRO A 92 -19.87 -2.90 -54.73
CA PRO A 92 -19.80 -3.62 -56.01
C PRO A 92 -18.37 -4.00 -56.39
N SER A 93 -17.36 -3.52 -55.65
CA SER A 93 -15.94 -3.87 -55.87
C SER A 93 -15.50 -5.15 -55.16
N LEU A 94 -16.32 -5.70 -54.26
CA LEU A 94 -16.01 -6.91 -53.48
C LEU A 94 -16.77 -8.13 -54.00
N THR A 95 -16.16 -9.31 -53.92
CA THR A 95 -16.90 -10.56 -54.10
C THR A 95 -17.94 -10.73 -52.98
N PRO A 96 -19.01 -11.53 -53.18
CA PRO A 96 -19.99 -11.79 -52.12
C PRO A 96 -19.39 -12.30 -50.81
N GLU A 97 -18.34 -13.13 -50.90
CA GLU A 97 -17.62 -13.65 -49.74
C GLU A 97 -16.82 -12.56 -49.01
N GLU A 98 -16.09 -11.72 -49.75
CA GLU A 98 -15.35 -10.59 -49.18
C GLU A 98 -16.28 -9.54 -48.57
N ALA A 99 -17.42 -9.26 -49.22
CA ALA A 99 -18.44 -8.35 -48.72
C ALA A 99 -19.05 -8.87 -47.40
N ARG A 100 -19.35 -10.17 -47.33
CA ARG A 100 -19.85 -10.84 -46.12
C ARG A 100 -18.80 -10.82 -44.99
N ALA A 101 -17.55 -11.18 -45.27
CA ALA A 101 -16.48 -11.19 -44.28
C ALA A 101 -16.18 -9.79 -43.72
N LYS A 102 -16.21 -8.76 -44.58
CA LYS A 102 -16.09 -7.35 -44.17
C LYS A 102 -17.22 -6.95 -43.22
N LEU A 103 -18.46 -7.28 -43.58
CA LEU A 103 -19.65 -6.96 -42.80
C LEU A 103 -19.67 -7.68 -41.44
N LEU A 104 -19.29 -8.95 -41.37
CA LEU A 104 -19.13 -9.68 -40.10
C LEU A 104 -18.05 -9.05 -39.21
N ARG A 105 -16.94 -8.63 -39.80
CA ARG A 105 -15.85 -7.96 -39.07
C ARG A 105 -16.28 -6.60 -38.51
N GLU A 106 -17.04 -5.82 -39.28
CA GLU A 106 -17.60 -4.54 -38.83
C GLU A 106 -18.60 -4.73 -37.66
N ARG A 107 -19.46 -5.76 -37.74
CA ARG A 107 -20.41 -6.11 -36.65
C ARG A 107 -19.68 -6.52 -35.36
N ILE A 108 -18.68 -7.41 -35.46
CA ILE A 108 -17.84 -7.80 -34.31
C ILE A 108 -17.14 -6.57 -33.74
N GLY A 109 -16.55 -5.74 -34.60
CA GLY A 109 -15.85 -4.53 -34.22
C GLY A 109 -16.73 -3.58 -33.40
N LEU A 110 -17.98 -3.36 -33.83
CA LEU A 110 -18.94 -2.52 -33.12
C LEU A 110 -19.32 -3.10 -31.75
N LEU A 111 -19.61 -4.40 -31.68
CA LEU A 111 -19.96 -5.04 -30.41
C LEU A 111 -18.75 -5.06 -29.44
N THR A 112 -17.53 -5.27 -29.95
CA THR A 112 -16.31 -5.12 -29.13
C THR A 112 -16.13 -3.68 -28.66
N GLU A 113 -16.35 -2.69 -29.52
CA GLU A 113 -16.28 -1.27 -29.13
C GLU A 113 -17.29 -0.95 -28.01
N MET A 114 -18.52 -1.48 -28.10
CA MET A 114 -19.52 -1.34 -27.04
C MET A 114 -19.06 -1.97 -25.73
N GLN A 115 -18.46 -3.16 -25.76
CA GLN A 115 -17.89 -3.80 -24.57
C GLN A 115 -16.79 -2.96 -23.94
N VAL A 116 -15.83 -2.46 -24.74
CA VAL A 116 -14.75 -1.61 -24.23
C VAL A 116 -15.33 -0.31 -23.65
N ARG A 117 -16.33 0.28 -24.29
CA ARG A 117 -16.96 1.47 -23.74
C ARG A 117 -17.59 1.21 -22.36
N VAL A 118 -18.22 0.05 -22.16
CA VAL A 118 -18.77 -0.36 -20.86
C VAL A 118 -17.67 -0.59 -19.83
N SER A 119 -16.56 -1.25 -20.21
CA SER A 119 -15.44 -1.53 -19.30
C SER A 119 -14.74 -0.26 -18.78
N PHE A 120 -14.75 0.82 -19.57
CA PHE A 120 -14.23 2.12 -19.14
C PHE A 120 -15.27 2.99 -18.40
N LEU A 121 -16.48 3.11 -18.92
CA LEU A 121 -17.45 4.08 -18.40
C LEU A 121 -18.29 3.53 -17.24
N GLY A 122 -18.62 2.24 -17.24
CA GLY A 122 -19.41 1.62 -16.17
C GLY A 122 -18.78 1.83 -14.78
N PRO A 123 -17.48 1.54 -14.61
CA PRO A 123 -16.78 1.80 -13.35
C PRO A 123 -16.72 3.29 -12.96
N LEU A 124 -16.62 4.21 -13.91
CA LEU A 124 -16.66 5.64 -13.62
C LEU A 124 -18.05 6.10 -13.15
N VAL A 125 -19.13 5.50 -13.67
CA VAL A 125 -20.48 5.74 -13.12
C VAL A 125 -20.55 5.22 -11.69
N GLY A 126 -19.98 4.03 -11.43
CA GLY A 126 -19.80 3.50 -10.08
C GLY A 126 -19.02 4.45 -9.17
N PHE A 127 -17.97 5.09 -9.69
CA PHE A 127 -17.21 6.09 -8.96
C PHE A 127 -18.03 7.33 -8.61
N ALA A 128 -18.78 7.88 -9.55
CA ALA A 128 -19.70 8.98 -9.29
C ALA A 128 -20.77 8.60 -8.25
N ALA A 129 -21.35 7.41 -8.37
CA ALA A 129 -22.36 6.89 -7.43
C ALA A 129 -21.79 6.71 -6.01
N ALA A 130 -20.56 6.20 -5.89
CA ALA A 130 -19.85 6.07 -4.62
C ALA A 130 -19.65 7.44 -3.94
N GLN A 131 -19.28 8.47 -4.70
CA GLN A 131 -19.19 9.84 -4.16
C GLN A 131 -20.54 10.33 -3.65
N GLN A 132 -21.62 10.12 -4.41
CA GLN A 132 -22.96 10.56 -4.01
C GLN A 132 -23.45 9.81 -2.76
N ALA A 133 -23.26 8.50 -2.69
CA ALA A 133 -23.61 7.69 -1.53
C ALA A 133 -22.90 8.18 -0.26
N ALA A 134 -21.61 8.48 -0.34
CA ALA A 134 -20.86 9.02 0.79
C ALA A 134 -21.28 10.45 1.18
N LYS A 135 -21.55 11.32 0.20
CA LYS A 135 -22.07 12.68 0.43
C LYS A 135 -23.45 12.65 1.11
N GLN A 136 -24.32 11.73 0.71
CA GLN A 136 -25.64 11.52 1.34
C GLN A 136 -25.53 11.01 2.79
N ASN A 137 -24.47 10.26 3.11
CA ASN A 137 -24.10 9.92 4.49
C ASN A 137 -23.42 11.08 5.25
N GLY A 138 -23.41 12.27 4.65
CA GLY A 138 -23.02 13.53 5.25
C GLY A 138 -21.53 13.84 5.19
N LEU A 139 -20.71 13.06 4.49
CA LEU A 139 -19.31 13.42 4.28
C LEU A 139 -19.21 14.65 3.38
N THR A 140 -18.26 15.52 3.69
CA THR A 140 -17.98 16.74 2.94
C THR A 140 -16.64 16.62 2.25
N PRO A 141 -16.50 17.10 1.00
CA PRO A 141 -15.22 17.10 0.31
C PRO A 141 -14.14 17.80 1.14
N VAL A 142 -12.92 17.27 1.09
CA VAL A 142 -11.75 17.83 1.79
C VAL A 142 -10.74 18.23 0.72
N MET A 143 -10.28 19.48 0.72
CA MET A 143 -9.18 19.92 -0.16
C MET A 143 -7.84 19.39 0.34
N ASN A 144 -6.86 19.30 -0.56
CA ASN A 144 -5.48 19.04 -0.16
C ASN A 144 -4.91 20.24 0.63
N ALA A 145 -3.76 20.04 1.30
CA ALA A 145 -3.16 21.06 2.17
C ALA A 145 -2.73 22.34 1.41
N ASP A 146 -2.51 22.22 0.12
CA ASP A 146 -2.16 23.29 -0.83
C ASP A 146 -3.40 23.91 -1.54
N ASN A 147 -4.61 23.63 -1.05
CA ASN A 147 -5.90 24.02 -1.65
C ASN A 147 -6.19 23.45 -3.05
N THR A 148 -5.49 22.39 -3.49
CA THR A 148 -5.81 21.68 -4.73
C THR A 148 -6.97 20.69 -4.54
N LEU A 149 -7.60 20.28 -5.64
CA LEU A 149 -8.64 19.26 -5.61
C LEU A 149 -8.01 17.88 -5.41
N PRO A 150 -8.57 17.00 -4.56
CA PRO A 150 -8.05 15.64 -4.47
C PRO A 150 -8.22 14.91 -5.81
N LEU A 151 -7.22 14.10 -6.16
CA LEU A 151 -7.14 13.37 -7.44
C LEU A 151 -6.94 14.26 -8.69
N GLU A 152 -6.62 15.54 -8.52
CA GLU A 152 -6.16 16.39 -9.63
C GLU A 152 -4.89 15.82 -10.29
N ASP A 153 -3.99 15.22 -9.49
CA ASP A 153 -2.82 14.48 -9.98
C ASP A 153 -3.19 13.34 -10.93
N TYR A 154 -4.38 12.73 -10.77
CA TYR A 154 -4.85 11.66 -11.68
C TYR A 154 -5.24 12.21 -13.02
N VAL A 155 -5.97 13.32 -12.99
CA VAL A 155 -6.38 14.04 -14.20
C VAL A 155 -5.14 14.49 -14.97
N GLN A 156 -4.13 15.02 -14.26
CA GLN A 156 -2.85 15.41 -14.86
C GLN A 156 -2.10 14.21 -15.44
N LEU A 157 -2.05 13.07 -14.73
CA LEU A 157 -1.44 11.84 -15.21
C LEU A 157 -2.04 11.39 -16.55
N LEU A 158 -3.36 11.38 -16.67
CA LEU A 158 -4.08 11.02 -17.91
C LEU A 158 -3.83 12.01 -19.07
N GLN A 159 -3.41 13.24 -18.76
CA GLN A 159 -3.12 14.30 -19.73
C GLN A 159 -1.66 14.32 -20.18
N GLU A 160 -0.72 14.00 -19.30
CA GLU A 160 0.71 14.22 -19.52
C GLU A 160 1.51 12.94 -19.71
N ASN A 161 1.09 11.82 -19.11
CA ASN A 161 1.89 10.60 -19.11
C ASN A 161 1.83 9.91 -20.48
N TRP A 162 3.01 9.64 -21.04
CA TRP A 162 3.19 9.12 -22.38
C TRP A 162 2.45 7.81 -22.65
N ARG A 163 2.22 6.97 -21.62
CA ARG A 163 1.49 5.70 -21.77
C ARG A 163 0.03 5.89 -22.17
N TYR A 164 -0.62 6.94 -21.66
CA TYR A 164 -1.98 7.28 -22.06
C TYR A 164 -2.03 8.06 -23.38
N LEU A 165 -0.93 8.72 -23.75
CA LEU A 165 -0.84 9.52 -24.98
C LEU A 165 -0.53 8.68 -26.23
N GLN A 166 0.16 7.55 -26.08
CA GLN A 166 0.49 6.66 -27.20
C GLN A 166 -0.66 5.74 -27.63
N VAL A 167 -1.65 5.51 -26.76
CA VAL A 167 -2.82 4.68 -27.06
C VAL A 167 -3.99 5.55 -27.50
N SER A 168 -4.14 5.72 -28.83
CA SER A 168 -5.22 6.51 -29.42
C SER A 168 -6.61 5.90 -29.24
N ASP A 169 -6.68 4.58 -29.31
CA ASP A 169 -7.91 3.80 -29.28
C ASP A 169 -7.65 2.41 -28.71
N VAL A 170 -8.68 1.85 -28.08
CA VAL A 170 -8.68 0.48 -27.54
C VAL A 170 -9.81 -0.26 -28.22
N ARG A 171 -9.47 -1.22 -29.10
CA ARG A 171 -10.44 -1.99 -29.91
C ARG A 171 -11.53 -1.10 -30.55
N ASN A 172 -11.10 -0.07 -31.29
CA ASN A 172 -11.93 0.95 -31.94
C ASN A 172 -12.59 1.99 -31.02
N PHE A 173 -12.52 1.84 -29.69
CA PHE A 173 -13.04 2.84 -28.77
C PHE A 173 -12.01 3.93 -28.50
N LYS A 174 -12.33 5.17 -28.88
CA LYS A 174 -11.56 6.37 -28.51
C LYS A 174 -11.81 6.73 -27.05
N TRP A 175 -11.17 5.99 -26.15
CA TRP A 175 -11.46 5.94 -24.72
C TRP A 175 -11.07 7.22 -23.96
N ARG A 176 -9.91 7.82 -24.29
CA ARG A 176 -9.23 8.81 -23.43
C ARG A 176 -10.04 10.06 -23.14
N ILE A 177 -10.59 10.71 -24.17
CA ILE A 177 -11.32 11.98 -24.00
C ILE A 177 -12.63 11.79 -23.21
N PRO A 178 -13.50 10.81 -23.55
CA PRO A 178 -14.66 10.49 -22.73
C PRO A 178 -14.30 10.17 -21.27
N TYR A 179 -13.26 9.37 -21.06
CA TYR A 179 -12.81 8.96 -19.73
C TYR A 179 -12.30 10.16 -18.92
N LEU A 180 -11.41 10.97 -19.51
CA LEU A 180 -10.85 12.17 -18.91
C LEU A 180 -11.93 13.17 -18.51
N ASN A 181 -12.91 13.42 -19.38
CA ASN A 181 -14.01 14.35 -19.10
C ASN A 181 -14.82 13.88 -17.89
N MET A 182 -15.17 12.60 -17.85
CA MET A 182 -15.98 12.06 -16.76
C MET A 182 -15.23 12.03 -15.42
N VAL A 183 -13.94 11.67 -15.43
CA VAL A 183 -13.09 11.77 -14.22
C VAL A 183 -12.97 13.22 -13.76
N SER A 184 -12.71 14.16 -14.67
CA SER A 184 -12.60 15.59 -14.36
C SER A 184 -13.88 16.14 -13.77
N ASP A 185 -15.04 15.76 -14.32
CA ASP A 185 -16.36 16.15 -13.80
C ASP A 185 -16.57 15.65 -12.37
N ILE A 186 -16.24 14.38 -12.08
CA ILE A 186 -16.35 13.81 -10.73
C ILE A 186 -15.42 14.53 -9.75
N VAL A 187 -14.16 14.77 -10.15
CA VAL A 187 -13.16 15.47 -9.33
C VAL A 187 -13.60 16.92 -9.04
N SER A 188 -14.12 17.63 -10.03
CA SER A 188 -14.59 19.02 -9.89
C SER A 188 -15.76 19.18 -8.91
N GLN A 189 -16.59 18.14 -8.75
CA GLN A 189 -17.68 18.11 -7.77
C GLN A 189 -17.22 17.81 -6.33
N GLY A 190 -15.91 17.63 -6.13
CA GLY A 190 -15.28 17.36 -4.85
C GLY A 190 -15.32 15.87 -4.47
N ILE A 191 -14.15 15.36 -4.10
CA ILE A 191 -13.94 13.97 -3.68
C ILE A 191 -14.13 13.83 -2.17
N VAL A 192 -14.92 12.83 -1.77
CA VAL A 192 -15.13 12.42 -0.37
C VAL A 192 -14.58 11.02 -0.09
N VAL A 193 -14.60 10.14 -1.09
CA VAL A 193 -14.15 8.75 -0.98
C VAL A 193 -13.06 8.48 -2.00
N TYR A 194 -12.01 7.79 -1.57
CA TYR A 194 -10.94 7.29 -2.42
C TYR A 194 -11.24 5.84 -2.80
N PRO A 195 -11.35 5.54 -4.11
CA PRO A 195 -11.63 4.19 -4.60
C PRO A 195 -10.36 3.34 -4.59
N ASN A 196 -10.45 2.02 -4.79
CA ASN A 196 -9.31 1.28 -5.32
C ASN A 196 -9.08 1.62 -6.79
N ALA A 197 -7.82 1.48 -7.20
CA ALA A 197 -7.44 1.55 -8.60
C ALA A 197 -6.28 0.63 -8.96
N ARG A 198 -6.25 0.27 -10.23
CA ARG A 198 -5.12 -0.36 -10.92
C ARG A 198 -4.58 0.63 -11.94
N VAL A 199 -3.63 1.46 -11.51
CA VAL A 199 -3.07 2.52 -12.34
C VAL A 199 -1.93 1.95 -13.20
N ALA A 200 -1.95 2.21 -14.51
CA ALA A 200 -0.90 1.81 -15.48
C ALA A 200 0.52 2.35 -15.14
N ASN A 201 0.62 3.22 -14.15
CA ASN A 201 1.84 3.90 -13.73
C ASN A 201 2.37 3.42 -12.37
N ASN A 202 1.79 2.40 -11.72
CA ASN A 202 2.39 1.81 -10.52
C ASN A 202 3.38 0.71 -10.93
N PRO A 203 4.70 0.93 -10.74
CA PRO A 203 5.69 -0.11 -11.01
C PRO A 203 5.78 -1.11 -9.86
N ILE A 204 6.18 -2.34 -10.20
CA ILE A 204 6.94 -3.18 -9.28
C ILE A 204 8.38 -2.68 -9.29
N VAL A 205 8.90 -2.42 -8.10
CA VAL A 205 10.25 -1.89 -7.93
C VAL A 205 11.05 -2.87 -7.09
N GLU A 206 12.15 -3.35 -7.64
CA GLU A 206 13.08 -4.25 -6.98
C GLU A 206 14.52 -3.70 -7.15
N PRO A 207 15.27 -3.50 -6.06
CA PRO A 207 14.86 -3.65 -4.67
C PRO A 207 13.81 -2.61 -4.23
N GLY A 208 12.82 -3.02 -3.45
CA GLY A 208 11.66 -2.17 -3.08
C GLY A 208 11.98 -0.87 -2.34
N GLY A 209 13.18 -0.74 -1.76
CA GLY A 209 13.64 0.52 -1.17
C GLY A 209 13.82 1.65 -2.19
N LEU A 210 14.04 1.35 -3.47
CA LEU A 210 14.15 2.35 -4.55
C LEU A 210 12.85 3.15 -4.75
N ALA A 211 11.71 2.58 -4.36
CA ALA A 211 10.42 3.25 -4.40
C ALA A 211 10.23 4.26 -3.27
N LYS A 212 11.18 4.41 -2.33
CA LYS A 212 11.01 5.26 -1.14
C LYS A 212 11.89 6.51 -1.20
N ASP A 213 11.27 7.69 -1.10
CA ASP A 213 12.01 8.98 -0.98
C ASP A 213 13.02 8.97 0.17
N ALA A 214 12.69 8.28 1.27
CA ALA A 214 13.55 8.15 2.45
C ALA A 214 14.92 7.54 2.12
N LEU A 215 15.02 6.59 1.18
CA LEU A 215 16.31 6.02 0.76
C LEU A 215 17.26 7.11 0.26
N TYR A 216 16.77 7.97 -0.64
CA TYR A 216 17.58 9.01 -1.26
C TYR A 216 17.94 10.11 -0.27
N GLN A 217 17.04 10.44 0.65
CA GLN A 217 17.32 11.37 1.75
C GLN A 217 18.40 10.83 2.70
N GLU A 218 18.34 9.55 3.06
CA GLU A 218 19.35 8.88 3.89
C GLU A 218 20.72 8.89 3.19
N ILE A 219 20.77 8.53 1.90
CA ILE A 219 22.02 8.57 1.11
C ILE A 219 22.63 9.99 1.14
N MET A 220 21.82 11.02 0.86
CA MET A 220 22.30 12.40 0.83
C MET A 220 22.74 12.90 2.21
N ARG A 221 22.02 12.52 3.27
CA ARG A 221 22.39 12.82 4.66
C ARG A 221 23.76 12.24 4.99
N HIS A 222 23.95 10.94 4.79
CA HIS A 222 25.21 10.28 5.11
C HIS A 222 26.36 10.75 4.23
N ARG A 223 26.10 11.08 2.96
CA ARG A 223 27.08 11.75 2.10
C ARG A 223 27.56 13.06 2.69
N ALA A 224 26.66 13.89 3.23
CA ALA A 224 27.01 15.15 3.87
C ALA A 224 27.82 14.95 5.16
N GLU A 225 27.48 13.93 5.96
CA GLU A 225 28.25 13.54 7.16
C GLU A 225 29.69 13.16 6.79
N ILE A 226 29.87 12.29 5.79
CA ILE A 226 31.18 11.86 5.28
C ILE A 226 31.98 13.04 4.69
N ALA A 227 31.31 14.02 4.08
CA ALA A 227 31.97 15.22 3.57
C ALA A 227 32.41 16.18 4.68
N ALA A 228 31.73 16.18 5.83
CA ALA A 228 32.04 17.04 6.96
C ALA A 228 33.24 16.54 7.78
N ALA A 229 33.39 15.22 7.93
CA ALA A 229 34.48 14.62 8.69
C ALA A 229 34.82 13.19 8.24
N ASP A 230 36.05 12.75 8.48
CA ASP A 230 36.53 11.40 8.21
C ASP A 230 37.45 10.89 9.35
N PRO A 231 37.02 9.92 10.19
CA PRO A 231 35.71 9.26 10.16
C PRO A 231 34.59 10.23 10.58
N PRO A 232 33.38 10.12 9.98
CA PRO A 232 32.25 10.97 10.34
C PRO A 232 31.67 10.67 11.73
N GLU A 233 30.99 11.66 12.32
CA GLU A 233 30.00 11.44 13.35
C GLU A 233 28.70 11.03 12.64
N GLN A 234 28.39 9.73 12.65
CA GLN A 234 27.38 9.15 11.77
C GLN A 234 26.04 9.02 12.47
N SER A 235 24.98 9.40 11.77
CA SER A 235 23.61 9.10 12.18
C SER A 235 23.23 7.65 11.84
N ASP A 236 22.09 7.20 12.37
CA ASP A 236 21.60 5.82 12.27
C ASP A 236 21.43 5.31 10.83
N TRP A 237 22.00 4.13 10.53
CA TRP A 237 21.94 3.40 9.25
C TRP A 237 20.88 2.26 9.23
N HIS A 238 20.06 2.09 10.27
CA HIS A 238 18.95 1.11 10.32
C HIS A 238 17.70 1.50 9.52
N GLY A 239 17.78 2.58 8.72
CA GLY A 239 16.71 3.07 7.88
C GLY A 239 16.46 2.23 6.62
N VAL A 240 15.88 2.86 5.59
CA VAL A 240 15.63 2.21 4.30
C VAL A 240 16.92 1.77 3.61
N ILE A 241 18.04 2.45 3.89
CA ILE A 241 19.36 2.15 3.34
C ILE A 241 19.97 0.83 3.86
N TYR A 242 19.50 0.31 5.01
CA TYR A 242 20.10 -0.84 5.68
C TYR A 242 20.30 -2.08 4.77
N PRO A 243 19.30 -2.57 4.02
CA PRO A 243 19.47 -3.75 3.17
C PRO A 243 20.50 -3.52 2.05
N PHE A 244 20.60 -2.30 1.53
CA PHE A 244 21.50 -1.94 0.45
C PHE A 244 22.97 -1.96 0.90
N VAL A 245 23.25 -1.56 2.14
CA VAL A 245 24.63 -1.59 2.65
C VAL A 245 25.01 -2.94 3.26
N ARG A 246 24.06 -3.63 3.92
CA ARG A 246 24.34 -4.83 4.71
C ARG A 246 24.19 -6.14 3.94
N LYS A 247 23.18 -6.23 3.07
CA LYS A 247 22.75 -7.49 2.44
C LYS A 247 23.22 -7.62 0.99
N MET A 248 23.53 -6.51 0.33
CA MET A 248 24.06 -6.49 -1.03
C MET A 248 25.59 -6.44 -1.02
N SER A 249 26.21 -7.27 -1.83
CA SER A 249 27.64 -7.32 -2.10
C SER A 249 28.02 -6.38 -3.25
N ASP A 250 29.33 -6.18 -3.47
CA ASP A 250 29.81 -5.37 -4.60
C ASP A 250 29.37 -5.94 -5.96
N ALA A 251 29.30 -7.27 -6.08
CA ALA A 251 28.83 -7.94 -7.29
C ALA A 251 27.34 -7.66 -7.58
N ASP A 252 26.52 -7.47 -6.54
CA ASP A 252 25.10 -7.13 -6.70
C ASP A 252 24.89 -5.73 -7.26
N TYR A 253 25.90 -4.87 -7.22
CA TYR A 253 25.88 -3.51 -7.80
C TYR A 253 26.47 -3.43 -9.21
N GLU A 254 26.97 -4.55 -9.76
CA GLU A 254 27.51 -4.59 -11.11
C GLU A 254 26.39 -4.52 -12.16
N GLY A 255 26.51 -3.59 -13.11
CA GLY A 255 25.53 -3.43 -14.18
C GLY A 255 24.18 -2.87 -13.69
N LYS A 256 23.09 -3.40 -14.25
CA LYS A 256 21.71 -2.97 -13.95
C LYS A 256 21.17 -3.76 -12.76
N TRP A 257 21.44 -3.27 -11.56
CA TRP A 257 21.03 -3.90 -10.31
C TRP A 257 19.61 -3.55 -9.85
N TRP A 258 18.92 -2.70 -10.59
CA TRP A 258 17.52 -2.32 -10.36
C TRP A 258 16.62 -2.97 -11.43
N ASN A 259 15.45 -3.42 -10.99
CA ASN A 259 14.37 -3.83 -11.83
C ASN A 259 13.13 -2.99 -11.52
N ILE A 260 12.68 -2.20 -12.49
CA ILE A 260 11.49 -1.37 -12.36
C ILE A 260 10.55 -1.84 -13.46
N ASP A 261 9.65 -2.73 -13.07
CA ASP A 261 8.75 -3.40 -13.99
C ASP A 261 7.38 -2.72 -13.98
N TYR A 262 6.90 -2.41 -15.17
CA TYR A 262 5.56 -1.88 -15.40
C TYR A 262 4.67 -2.87 -16.16
N SER A 263 5.09 -4.12 -16.34
CA SER A 263 4.36 -5.17 -17.03
C SER A 263 3.08 -5.60 -16.30
N MET A 264 3.07 -5.56 -14.96
CA MET A 264 1.84 -5.81 -14.18
C MET A 264 0.75 -4.76 -14.41
N SER A 265 1.12 -3.64 -15.01
CA SER A 265 0.31 -2.48 -15.25
C SER A 265 0.34 -2.11 -16.75
N GLU A 266 0.24 -3.12 -17.63
CA GLU A 266 -0.09 -2.90 -19.05
C GLU A 266 -1.27 -1.93 -19.19
N PHE A 267 -1.23 -1.12 -20.25
CA PHE A 267 -2.25 -0.11 -20.50
C PHE A 267 -3.64 -0.78 -20.45
N PRO A 268 -4.56 -0.31 -19.60
CA PRO A 268 -5.71 -1.12 -19.19
C PRO A 268 -6.69 -1.29 -20.36
N HIS A 269 -7.26 -2.49 -20.46
CA HIS A 269 -8.41 -2.77 -21.33
C HIS A 269 -9.74 -2.27 -20.73
N GLU A 270 -9.69 -1.59 -19.60
CA GLU A 270 -10.82 -1.16 -18.79
C GLU A 270 -10.49 0.11 -17.98
N SER A 271 -11.43 0.57 -17.15
CA SER A 271 -11.18 1.66 -16.21
C SER A 271 -10.16 1.27 -15.13
N GLU A 272 -9.22 2.17 -14.84
CA GLU A 272 -8.31 2.02 -13.71
C GLU A 272 -9.00 2.22 -12.36
N ILE A 273 -10.14 2.92 -12.32
CA ILE A 273 -10.95 3.14 -11.11
C ILE A 273 -12.04 2.08 -11.06
N PHE A 274 -12.20 1.39 -9.92
CA PHE A 274 -13.21 0.33 -9.73
C PHE A 274 -13.20 -0.70 -10.86
N THR A 275 -12.02 -1.20 -11.21
CA THR A 275 -11.76 -2.20 -12.26
C THR A 275 -12.78 -3.34 -12.26
N LEU A 276 -13.15 -3.83 -13.43
CA LEU A 276 -13.99 -5.01 -13.62
C LEU A 276 -13.17 -6.31 -13.67
N GLY A 277 -11.86 -6.23 -13.92
CA GLY A 277 -11.00 -7.39 -14.05
C GLY A 277 -11.27 -8.15 -15.34
N VAL A 278 -11.28 -7.44 -16.46
CA VAL A 278 -11.65 -8.01 -17.77
C VAL A 278 -10.55 -7.82 -18.81
N GLU A 279 -10.42 -8.81 -19.69
CA GLU A 279 -9.56 -8.75 -20.89
C GLU A 279 -10.36 -9.13 -22.15
N TYR A 280 -9.72 -9.00 -23.32
CA TYR A 280 -10.32 -9.34 -24.60
C TYR A 280 -9.47 -10.36 -25.32
N ASP A 281 -9.95 -11.60 -25.31
CA ASP A 281 -9.30 -12.71 -25.96
C ASP A 281 -10.12 -13.21 -27.17
N SER A 282 -9.42 -13.73 -28.17
CA SER A 282 -10.06 -14.48 -29.25
C SER A 282 -10.34 -15.89 -28.75
N SER A 283 -11.59 -16.33 -28.80
CA SER A 283 -11.89 -17.73 -28.47
C SER A 283 -11.27 -18.66 -29.52
N ASP A 284 -10.74 -19.80 -29.07
CA ASP A 284 -10.44 -20.96 -29.91
C ASP A 284 -11.74 -21.60 -30.43
N TYR A 285 -12.45 -20.88 -31.30
CA TYR A 285 -13.63 -21.39 -31.96
C TYR A 285 -13.18 -22.37 -33.05
N ASP A 286 -13.38 -23.67 -32.80
CA ASP A 286 -13.04 -24.75 -33.71
C ASP A 286 -14.28 -25.45 -34.28
N GLU A 287 -14.05 -26.36 -35.23
CA GLU A 287 -15.14 -27.02 -35.96
C GLU A 287 -15.94 -27.97 -35.05
N ASN A 288 -15.32 -28.48 -33.99
CA ASN A 288 -15.99 -29.29 -32.97
C ASN A 288 -16.97 -28.45 -32.14
N THR A 289 -16.54 -27.25 -31.75
CA THR A 289 -17.35 -26.26 -31.04
C THR A 289 -18.54 -25.84 -31.88
N ARG A 290 -18.34 -25.58 -33.19
CA ARG A 290 -19.44 -25.34 -34.14
C ARG A 290 -20.44 -26.50 -34.16
N ALA A 291 -19.98 -27.75 -34.26
CA ALA A 291 -20.87 -28.92 -34.32
C ALA A 291 -21.72 -29.07 -33.05
N THR A 292 -21.17 -28.74 -31.89
CA THR A 292 -21.90 -28.75 -30.62
C THR A 292 -22.95 -27.64 -30.59
N ILE A 293 -22.59 -26.42 -30.97
CA ILE A 293 -23.51 -25.29 -31.07
C ILE A 293 -24.65 -25.60 -32.06
N GLN A 294 -24.35 -26.17 -33.22
CA GLN A 294 -25.34 -26.59 -34.21
C GLN A 294 -26.34 -27.60 -33.64
N THR A 295 -25.87 -28.53 -32.79
CA THR A 295 -26.72 -29.50 -32.11
C THR A 295 -27.65 -28.84 -31.09
N LEU A 296 -27.17 -27.80 -30.40
CA LEU A 296 -27.94 -27.06 -29.39
C LEU A 296 -28.98 -26.11 -29.99
N LEU A 297 -28.73 -25.56 -31.17
CA LEU A 297 -29.56 -24.52 -31.79
C LEU A 297 -30.74 -25.02 -32.61
N GLY A 298 -30.82 -26.33 -32.88
CA GLY A 298 -31.90 -26.94 -33.63
C GLY A 298 -32.05 -26.37 -35.06
N ASN A 299 -32.94 -25.39 -35.23
CA ASN A 299 -33.37 -24.85 -36.53
C ASN A 299 -32.49 -23.71 -37.08
N ARG A 300 -31.48 -23.25 -36.34
CA ARG A 300 -30.56 -22.19 -36.81
C ARG A 300 -29.25 -22.81 -37.23
N ASN A 301 -28.68 -22.33 -38.33
CA ASN A 301 -27.37 -22.78 -38.79
C ASN A 301 -26.27 -21.90 -38.18
N ALA A 302 -25.16 -22.53 -37.79
CA ALA A 302 -23.94 -21.85 -37.40
C ALA A 302 -22.95 -21.78 -38.57
N TYR A 303 -22.36 -20.61 -38.77
CA TYR A 303 -21.34 -20.38 -39.79
C TYR A 303 -20.14 -21.32 -39.64
N SER A 304 -19.55 -21.75 -40.76
CA SER A 304 -18.26 -22.45 -40.78
C SER A 304 -17.19 -21.59 -40.09
N VAL A 305 -16.27 -22.23 -39.35
CA VAL A 305 -15.14 -21.55 -38.69
C VAL A 305 -14.31 -20.77 -39.70
N THR A 306 -14.14 -21.30 -40.92
CA THR A 306 -13.38 -20.66 -42.00
C THR A 306 -13.99 -19.38 -42.52
N ASP A 307 -15.30 -19.21 -42.33
CA ASP A 307 -16.05 -18.06 -42.82
C ASP A 307 -16.12 -16.93 -41.79
N LEU A 308 -15.73 -17.22 -40.54
CA LEU A 308 -15.81 -16.29 -39.44
C LEU A 308 -14.49 -15.54 -39.26
N PRO A 309 -14.53 -14.20 -39.20
CA PRO A 309 -13.39 -13.46 -38.70
C PRO A 309 -13.14 -13.80 -37.22
N PRO A 310 -11.91 -13.60 -36.70
CA PRO A 310 -11.60 -13.85 -35.30
C PRO A 310 -12.58 -13.13 -34.36
N VAL A 311 -13.32 -13.90 -33.56
CA VAL A 311 -14.30 -13.37 -32.61
C VAL A 311 -13.61 -13.06 -31.30
N GLN A 312 -13.60 -11.78 -30.91
CA GLN A 312 -13.08 -11.35 -29.62
C GLN A 312 -14.18 -11.36 -28.57
N PHE A 313 -14.01 -12.16 -27.52
CA PHE A 313 -14.90 -12.20 -26.36
C PHE A 313 -14.31 -11.39 -25.22
N CYS A 314 -15.19 -10.85 -24.38
CA CYS A 314 -14.79 -10.28 -23.11
C CYS A 314 -14.70 -11.40 -22.08
N VAL A 315 -13.50 -11.60 -21.52
CA VAL A 315 -13.18 -12.73 -20.64
C VAL A 315 -12.62 -12.19 -19.32
N TYR A 316 -12.55 -13.04 -18.29
CA TYR A 316 -11.92 -12.65 -17.02
C TYR A 316 -10.42 -12.40 -17.24
N ASP A 317 -9.91 -11.31 -16.68
CA ASP A 317 -8.49 -10.95 -16.73
C ASP A 317 -7.66 -11.96 -15.92
N LYS A 318 -6.53 -12.38 -16.49
CA LYS A 318 -5.54 -13.26 -15.83
C LYS A 318 -4.76 -12.54 -14.75
N PHE A 319 -4.83 -11.21 -14.65
CA PHE A 319 -4.17 -10.41 -13.62
C PHE A 319 -4.50 -10.86 -12.19
N TRP A 320 -5.67 -11.45 -11.95
CA TRP A 320 -5.99 -11.94 -10.62
C TRP A 320 -5.24 -13.23 -10.23
N TYR A 321 -4.71 -13.94 -11.24
CA TYR A 321 -3.78 -15.07 -11.17
C TYR A 321 -2.43 -14.74 -11.87
N PRO A 322 -1.59 -13.82 -11.36
CA PRO A 322 -0.33 -13.55 -12.05
C PRO A 322 0.55 -14.79 -12.02
N ASP A 323 0.83 -15.35 -13.19
CA ASP A 323 1.82 -16.41 -13.37
C ASP A 323 3.17 -16.01 -12.76
N TYR A 324 3.49 -14.70 -12.74
CA TYR A 324 4.63 -14.17 -12.01
C TYR A 324 4.72 -14.65 -10.56
N TYR A 325 3.64 -14.55 -9.78
CA TYR A 325 3.70 -14.97 -8.37
C TYR A 325 3.70 -16.48 -8.23
N ARG A 326 2.92 -17.19 -9.05
CA ARG A 326 2.95 -18.66 -9.06
C ARG A 326 4.33 -19.20 -9.40
N ASN A 327 5.06 -18.53 -10.30
CA ASN A 327 6.40 -18.95 -10.72
C ASN A 327 7.50 -18.54 -9.72
N ASN A 328 7.31 -17.45 -8.97
CA ASN A 328 8.31 -16.94 -8.03
C ASN A 328 8.06 -17.35 -6.56
N TYR A 329 6.88 -17.88 -6.23
CA TYR A 329 6.50 -18.29 -4.87
C TYR A 329 5.82 -19.67 -4.89
N THR A 330 6.50 -20.67 -4.34
CA THR A 330 6.06 -22.08 -4.35
C THR A 330 4.73 -22.33 -3.63
N ASP A 331 4.36 -21.43 -2.73
CA ASP A 331 3.21 -21.56 -1.85
C ASP A 331 2.08 -20.58 -2.26
N TYR A 332 2.17 -20.00 -3.46
CA TYR A 332 1.28 -18.92 -3.90
C TYR A 332 -0.18 -19.34 -3.94
N ASP A 333 -0.51 -20.47 -4.55
CA ASP A 333 -1.91 -20.89 -4.71
C ASP A 333 -2.57 -21.16 -3.35
N ASP A 334 -1.88 -21.86 -2.45
CA ASP A 334 -2.37 -22.14 -1.09
C ASP A 334 -2.51 -20.88 -0.25
N ASN A 335 -1.51 -19.98 -0.31
CA ASN A 335 -1.55 -18.72 0.41
C ASN A 335 -2.65 -17.81 -0.18
N HIS A 336 -2.63 -17.52 -1.49
CA HIS A 336 -3.58 -16.62 -2.13
C HIS A 336 -5.03 -17.02 -1.84
N TYR A 337 -5.38 -18.29 -2.05
CA TYR A 337 -6.72 -18.77 -1.73
C TYR A 337 -7.05 -18.67 -0.24
N SER A 338 -6.10 -19.01 0.64
CA SER A 338 -6.35 -18.95 2.09
C SER A 338 -6.53 -17.52 2.61
N TRP A 339 -5.75 -16.54 2.10
CA TRP A 339 -5.88 -15.12 2.44
C TRP A 339 -7.23 -14.52 1.99
N TRP A 340 -7.72 -14.92 0.81
CA TRP A 340 -8.92 -14.33 0.20
C TRP A 340 -10.22 -15.03 0.60
N PHE A 341 -10.23 -16.35 0.60
CA PHE A 341 -11.44 -17.15 0.60
C PHE A 341 -11.58 -18.04 1.83
N GLU A 342 -10.48 -18.35 2.54
CA GLU A 342 -10.50 -19.12 3.78
C GLU A 342 -10.63 -18.25 5.04
N ALA A 343 -10.94 -18.91 6.16
CA ALA A 343 -11.33 -18.28 7.42
C ALA A 343 -10.10 -17.83 8.24
N GLY A 344 -10.09 -16.56 8.65
CA GLY A 344 -9.45 -16.14 9.90
C GLY A 344 -10.37 -16.43 11.10
N VAL A 345 -9.85 -16.31 12.34
CA VAL A 345 -10.48 -16.70 13.63
C VAL A 345 -11.91 -16.15 13.88
N LEU A 346 -12.42 -15.21 13.05
CA LEU A 346 -13.74 -14.60 13.19
C LEU A 346 -14.57 -14.56 11.89
N ARG A 347 -14.20 -15.36 10.87
CA ARG A 347 -14.80 -15.29 9.52
C ARG A 347 -15.36 -16.64 9.07
N GLN A 348 -16.54 -16.63 8.44
CA GLN A 348 -17.02 -17.79 7.67
C GLN A 348 -16.34 -17.81 6.28
N PRO A 349 -15.91 -18.98 5.80
CA PRO A 349 -15.40 -19.12 4.43
C PRO A 349 -16.41 -18.60 3.40
N VAL A 350 -15.91 -18.06 2.29
CA VAL A 350 -16.77 -17.74 1.13
C VAL A 350 -17.30 -19.05 0.57
N LYS A 351 -18.59 -19.09 0.20
CA LYS A 351 -19.14 -20.29 -0.44
C LYS A 351 -18.39 -20.55 -1.77
N PRO A 352 -17.98 -21.80 -2.06
CA PRO A 352 -17.25 -22.14 -3.28
C PRO A 352 -17.92 -21.67 -4.58
N GLN A 353 -19.25 -21.70 -4.62
CA GLN A 353 -20.06 -21.26 -5.76
C GLN A 353 -19.98 -19.77 -6.09
N TYR A 354 -19.45 -18.94 -5.17
CA TYR A 354 -19.25 -17.50 -5.40
C TYR A 354 -17.77 -17.14 -5.60
N ILE A 355 -16.89 -18.14 -5.65
CA ILE A 355 -15.46 -17.91 -5.85
C ILE A 355 -15.24 -17.58 -7.31
N TYR A 356 -14.92 -16.32 -7.57
CA TYR A 356 -14.36 -15.89 -8.83
C TYR A 356 -13.49 -14.66 -8.54
N GLU A 357 -12.49 -14.45 -9.37
CA GLU A 357 -11.52 -13.40 -9.16
C GLU A 357 -11.88 -12.14 -9.96
N GLY A 358 -13.15 -11.75 -9.90
CA GLY A 358 -13.60 -10.50 -10.50
C GLY A 358 -13.63 -9.34 -9.51
N PRO A 359 -14.39 -8.29 -9.82
CA PRO A 359 -14.23 -6.97 -9.25
C PRO A 359 -14.45 -6.93 -7.75
N ALA A 360 -13.63 -6.12 -7.08
CA ALA A 360 -13.85 -5.65 -5.73
C ALA A 360 -13.87 -4.12 -5.72
N ALA A 361 -14.84 -3.53 -5.02
CA ALA A 361 -14.92 -2.10 -4.79
C ALA A 361 -14.45 -1.76 -3.38
N TYR A 362 -13.30 -1.10 -3.26
CA TYR A 362 -12.79 -0.57 -2.00
C TYR A 362 -13.07 0.93 -1.90
N ALA A 363 -13.55 1.38 -0.74
CA ALA A 363 -13.83 2.77 -0.45
C ALA A 363 -13.21 3.21 0.88
N GLU A 364 -12.43 4.30 0.84
CA GLU A 364 -11.80 4.92 2.01
C GLU A 364 -12.16 6.40 2.13
N SER A 365 -12.38 6.89 3.34
CA SER A 365 -12.62 8.31 3.61
C SER A 365 -12.22 8.71 5.02
N ALA A 366 -12.19 10.03 5.24
CA ALA A 366 -11.94 10.62 6.55
C ALA A 366 -12.76 11.89 6.75
N ALA A 367 -13.05 12.20 8.02
CA ALA A 367 -13.71 13.43 8.45
C ALA A 367 -12.89 14.12 9.54
N ASN A 368 -12.74 15.44 9.46
CA ASN A 368 -12.13 16.24 10.52
C ASN A 368 -13.23 16.73 11.47
N ILE A 369 -13.07 16.49 12.77
CA ILE A 369 -13.97 17.01 13.80
C ILE A 369 -13.25 18.00 14.70
N ASN A 370 -13.90 19.10 15.04
CA ASN A 370 -13.37 20.03 16.04
C ASN A 370 -13.72 19.51 17.44
N LEU A 371 -12.70 19.33 18.28
CA LEU A 371 -12.85 18.93 19.67
C LEU A 371 -12.98 20.16 20.57
N VAL A 372 -13.75 20.03 21.65
CA VAL A 372 -13.97 21.11 22.63
C VAL A 372 -12.83 21.15 23.64
N SER A 373 -12.23 20.00 24.01
CA SER A 373 -11.10 19.97 24.95
C SER A 373 -9.80 20.48 24.32
N ARG A 374 -9.28 21.57 24.88
CA ARG A 374 -8.00 22.19 24.47
C ARG A 374 -6.75 21.53 25.06
N TYR A 375 -6.93 20.54 25.93
CA TYR A 375 -5.87 19.93 26.74
C TYR A 375 -5.94 18.40 26.63
N ALA A 376 -4.77 17.77 26.47
CA ALA A 376 -4.62 16.31 26.57
C ALA A 376 -4.07 15.95 27.95
N VAL A 377 -4.45 14.78 28.45
CA VAL A 377 -3.65 14.12 29.48
C VAL A 377 -2.62 13.25 28.76
N THR A 378 -1.36 13.66 28.76
CA THR A 378 -0.26 12.81 28.26
C THR A 378 0.22 11.93 29.41
N GLY A 379 0.27 10.63 29.14
CA GLY A 379 0.56 9.60 30.14
C GLY A 379 2.05 9.50 30.42
N ASP A 380 2.57 10.35 31.31
CA ASP A 380 3.66 9.92 32.18
C ASP A 380 3.15 9.91 33.61
N ARG A 381 2.79 8.71 34.08
CA ARG A 381 2.21 8.48 35.41
C ARG A 381 3.18 8.84 36.55
N ARG A 382 4.45 9.12 36.23
CA ARG A 382 5.54 9.34 37.19
C ARG A 382 5.83 10.80 37.53
N SER A 383 5.28 11.78 36.82
CA SER A 383 5.51 13.20 37.16
C SER A 383 4.58 13.65 38.29
N ALA A 384 5.13 14.14 39.41
CA ALA A 384 4.36 14.70 40.53
C ALA A 384 3.70 16.05 40.21
N ASP A 385 4.06 16.63 39.05
CA ASP A 385 3.60 17.94 38.61
C ASP A 385 2.34 17.83 37.74
N VAL A 386 1.18 18.03 38.37
CA VAL A 386 -0.14 17.99 37.71
C VAL A 386 -0.21 18.95 36.53
N GLY A 387 0.51 20.08 36.57
CA GLY A 387 0.54 21.06 35.48
C GLY A 387 1.20 20.54 34.19
N ARG A 388 2.16 19.62 34.31
CA ARG A 388 2.83 18.99 33.15
C ARG A 388 2.05 17.81 32.57
N ARG A 389 1.09 17.25 33.30
CA ARG A 389 0.19 16.20 32.81
C ARG A 389 -0.85 16.72 31.84
N PHE A 390 -1.21 18.00 31.97
CA PHE A 390 -2.11 18.69 31.07
C PHE A 390 -1.32 19.49 30.05
N VAL A 391 -0.94 18.85 28.96
CA VAL A 391 -0.30 19.55 27.86
C VAL A 391 -1.39 20.25 27.05
N ARG A 392 -1.25 21.57 26.87
CA ARG A 392 -2.02 22.31 25.87
C ARG A 392 -1.67 21.67 24.53
N ARG A 393 -2.65 21.03 23.89
CA ARG A 393 -2.44 20.45 22.56
C ARG A 393 -1.90 21.58 21.67
N ARG A 394 -0.84 21.34 20.89
CA ARG A 394 -0.31 22.31 19.92
C ARG A 394 -0.66 21.74 18.56
N ASP A 395 -1.44 22.46 17.77
CA ASP A 395 -1.46 22.28 16.33
C ASP A 395 -0.63 23.42 15.72
N PRO A 396 0.20 23.15 14.68
CA PRO A 396 1.13 24.15 14.15
C PRO A 396 0.46 25.35 13.48
N GLU A 397 -0.76 25.23 12.94
CA GLU A 397 -1.37 26.31 12.15
C GLU A 397 -2.90 26.34 12.33
N GLY A 398 -3.42 27.43 12.91
CA GLY A 398 -4.84 27.80 12.79
C GLY A 398 -5.83 27.33 13.88
N GLY A 399 -6.05 28.15 14.90
CA GLY A 399 -7.39 28.48 15.44
C GLY A 399 -8.31 27.44 16.11
N GLY A 400 -8.09 26.13 15.99
CA GLY A 400 -8.97 25.10 16.57
C GLY A 400 -8.36 23.70 16.57
N TYR A 401 -8.77 22.84 17.51
CA TYR A 401 -8.30 21.46 17.59
C TYR A 401 -9.13 20.56 16.70
N SER A 402 -8.64 20.25 15.50
CA SER A 402 -9.29 19.29 14.62
C SER A 402 -8.69 17.89 14.83
N ARG A 403 -9.54 16.87 14.98
CA ARG A 403 -9.14 15.46 14.97
C ARG A 403 -9.66 14.82 13.70
N ARG A 404 -8.76 14.24 12.92
CA ARG A 404 -9.13 13.41 11.77
C ARG A 404 -9.63 12.05 12.26
N ILE A 405 -10.81 11.67 11.81
CA ILE A 405 -11.49 10.40 12.08
C ILE A 405 -11.64 9.65 10.76
N GLY A 406 -11.37 8.35 10.78
CA GLY A 406 -11.25 7.56 9.54
C GLY A 406 -9.83 7.52 9.02
N THR A 407 -9.69 6.92 7.85
CA THR A 407 -8.43 6.65 7.19
C THR A 407 -8.26 7.62 6.05
N ARG A 408 -7.35 8.55 6.28
CA ARG A 408 -6.47 9.21 5.32
C ARG A 408 -5.57 10.09 6.17
N ARG A 409 -4.61 9.50 6.89
CA ARG A 409 -3.55 10.28 7.53
C ARG A 409 -2.76 10.96 6.41
N ALA A 410 -3.10 12.20 6.09
CA ALA A 410 -2.14 13.15 5.54
C ALA A 410 -1.55 13.88 6.75
N SER A 411 -0.61 13.22 7.44
CA SER A 411 0.31 13.96 8.30
C SER A 411 1.26 14.68 7.35
N SER A 412 1.22 16.01 7.33
CA SER A 412 2.10 16.86 6.53
C SER A 412 3.59 16.72 6.87
N ALA A 413 3.94 15.92 7.89
CA ALA A 413 5.31 15.86 8.37
C ALA A 413 6.05 14.55 8.10
N ASN A 414 5.40 13.37 7.99
CA ASN A 414 6.13 12.07 8.01
C ASN A 414 5.29 10.84 7.56
N ALA A 415 4.43 10.95 6.54
CA ALA A 415 3.78 9.77 5.97
C ALA A 415 4.19 9.62 4.49
N ASN A 416 5.12 8.70 4.23
CA ASN A 416 5.45 8.27 2.87
C ASN A 416 4.18 7.83 2.16
N LEU A 417 3.90 8.41 0.99
CA LEU A 417 2.77 8.03 0.13
C LEU A 417 2.90 6.57 -0.37
N VAL A 418 4.11 6.03 -0.32
CA VAL A 418 4.52 4.70 -0.78
C VAL A 418 4.45 3.62 0.32
N GLU A 419 4.45 4.00 1.60
CA GLU A 419 4.32 3.04 2.71
C GLU A 419 2.84 2.90 3.10
N THR A 420 2.23 1.80 2.66
CA THR A 420 0.86 1.47 3.06
C THR A 420 0.82 0.21 3.90
N ASP A 421 1.01 0.40 5.20
CA ASP A 421 0.36 -0.40 6.24
C ASP A 421 -1.16 -0.44 5.99
N TYR A 422 -1.72 -1.62 6.21
CA TYR A 422 -3.14 -1.96 6.37
C TYR A 422 -4.01 -0.77 6.85
N ARG A 423 -5.06 -0.43 6.09
CA ARG A 423 -5.92 0.75 6.37
C ARG A 423 -7.40 0.35 6.55
N PRO A 424 -8.07 0.78 7.62
CA PRO A 424 -9.51 0.58 7.76
C PRO A 424 -10.32 1.34 6.68
N GLY A 425 -10.72 0.65 5.61
CA GLY A 425 -11.72 1.08 4.61
C GLY A 425 -12.92 0.12 4.58
N ALA A 426 -13.80 0.24 3.59
CA ALA A 426 -14.85 -0.76 3.34
C ALA A 426 -14.64 -1.39 1.96
N ILE A 427 -14.88 -2.69 1.84
CA ILE A 427 -14.81 -3.43 0.58
C ILE A 427 -16.18 -4.04 0.31
N ALA A 428 -16.62 -4.02 -0.94
CA ALA A 428 -17.76 -4.76 -1.43
C ALA A 428 -17.37 -5.60 -2.66
N LYS A 429 -18.04 -6.74 -2.84
CA LYS A 429 -17.81 -7.64 -3.97
C LYS A 429 -19.13 -7.97 -4.65
N VAL A 430 -19.07 -8.12 -5.96
CA VAL A 430 -20.15 -8.68 -6.77
C VAL A 430 -20.22 -10.20 -6.53
N LEU A 431 -21.43 -10.77 -6.55
CA LEU A 431 -21.68 -12.19 -6.36
C LEU A 431 -22.55 -12.71 -7.50
N GLY A 432 -22.26 -13.93 -7.93
CA GLY A 432 -23.01 -14.64 -8.95
C GLY A 432 -22.65 -16.11 -8.93
N GLU A 433 -23.49 -16.94 -9.55
CA GLU A 433 -23.27 -18.37 -9.72
C GLU A 433 -23.83 -18.86 -11.05
N LEU A 434 -23.18 -19.88 -11.62
CA LEU A 434 -23.72 -20.65 -12.73
C LEU A 434 -24.75 -21.66 -12.21
N GLY A 435 -25.48 -22.27 -13.13
CA GLY A 435 -26.41 -23.35 -12.81
C GLY A 435 -25.75 -24.47 -11.99
N GLN A 436 -26.51 -25.09 -11.08
CA GLN A 436 -26.07 -26.17 -10.20
C GLN A 436 -25.00 -25.76 -9.15
N GLY A 437 -24.86 -24.46 -8.84
CA GLY A 437 -23.96 -23.98 -7.80
C GLY A 437 -22.49 -23.99 -8.22
N ALA A 438 -22.21 -23.91 -9.53
CA ALA A 438 -20.86 -23.76 -10.05
C ALA A 438 -20.42 -22.28 -10.04
N PRO A 439 -19.16 -21.98 -9.74
CA PRO A 439 -18.69 -20.60 -9.74
C PRO A 439 -18.57 -20.01 -11.16
N PRO A 440 -18.73 -18.69 -11.33
CA PRO A 440 -18.61 -18.02 -12.62
C PRO A 440 -17.28 -18.29 -13.34
N ILE A 441 -16.18 -18.45 -12.59
CA ILE A 441 -14.83 -18.69 -13.12
C ILE A 441 -14.68 -20.03 -13.86
N THR A 442 -15.64 -20.96 -13.71
CA THR A 442 -15.65 -22.24 -14.44
C THR A 442 -15.72 -22.05 -15.95
N LEU A 443 -16.22 -20.89 -16.40
CA LEU A 443 -16.22 -20.50 -17.80
C LEU A 443 -15.28 -19.30 -18.00
N PRO A 444 -14.40 -19.33 -19.02
CA PRO A 444 -13.46 -18.24 -19.25
C PRO A 444 -14.17 -16.94 -19.69
N VAL A 445 -15.30 -17.07 -20.37
CA VAL A 445 -16.09 -15.94 -20.89
C VAL A 445 -17.04 -15.41 -19.82
N ILE A 446 -17.15 -14.09 -19.73
CA ILE A 446 -18.08 -13.43 -18.79
C ILE A 446 -19.52 -13.64 -19.25
N LEU A 447 -20.38 -14.04 -18.31
CA LEU A 447 -21.81 -14.27 -18.51
C LEU A 447 -22.66 -13.40 -17.57
N PRO A 448 -23.92 -13.10 -17.92
CA PRO A 448 -24.81 -12.28 -17.09
C PRO A 448 -25.42 -13.10 -15.93
N VAL A 449 -24.60 -13.44 -14.95
CA VAL A 449 -24.94 -14.35 -13.85
C VAL A 449 -24.81 -13.72 -12.47
N PHE A 450 -24.50 -12.43 -12.41
CA PHE A 450 -24.29 -11.72 -11.16
C PHE A 450 -25.61 -11.11 -10.67
N ASP A 451 -26.08 -11.52 -9.50
CA ASP A 451 -27.39 -11.13 -8.98
C ASP A 451 -27.31 -10.25 -7.73
N ASN A 452 -26.17 -10.27 -7.02
CA ASN A 452 -26.06 -9.64 -5.71
C ASN A 452 -24.71 -8.94 -5.49
N THR A 453 -24.67 -8.06 -4.50
CA THR A 453 -23.46 -7.40 -4.01
C THR A 453 -23.41 -7.47 -2.49
N THR A 454 -22.22 -7.66 -1.92
CA THR A 454 -22.08 -7.76 -0.47
C THR A 454 -20.83 -7.07 0.04
N LEU A 455 -20.91 -6.54 1.25
CA LEU A 455 -19.74 -6.06 1.98
C LEU A 455 -18.88 -7.24 2.37
N THR A 456 -17.58 -7.11 2.16
CA THR A 456 -16.62 -8.07 2.67
C THR A 456 -16.02 -7.57 4.00
N PRO A 457 -15.58 -8.48 4.89
CA PRO A 457 -14.96 -8.07 6.14
C PRO A 457 -13.73 -7.18 5.91
N THR A 458 -13.63 -6.10 6.68
CA THR A 458 -12.61 -5.04 6.54
C THR A 458 -11.17 -5.48 6.81
N TYR A 459 -10.95 -6.73 7.25
CA TYR A 459 -9.64 -7.37 7.47
C TYR A 459 -9.14 -8.20 6.27
N MET A 460 -9.87 -8.24 5.16
CA MET A 460 -9.33 -8.80 3.91
C MET A 460 -8.17 -7.90 3.42
N PRO A 461 -7.00 -8.47 3.10
CA PRO A 461 -5.94 -7.71 2.45
C PRO A 461 -6.47 -7.13 1.12
N MET A 462 -5.98 -5.96 0.70
CA MET A 462 -6.22 -5.53 -0.69
C MET A 462 -5.50 -6.51 -1.63
N PRO A 463 -6.06 -6.83 -2.82
CA PRO A 463 -5.38 -7.74 -3.72
C PRO A 463 -4.03 -7.15 -4.12
N TYR A 464 -3.04 -8.01 -4.31
CA TYR A 464 -1.70 -7.55 -4.69
C TYR A 464 -1.81 -6.72 -5.98
N GLY A 465 -1.22 -5.52 -6.01
CA GLY A 465 -1.34 -4.58 -7.14
C GLY A 465 -2.60 -3.68 -7.14
N PHE A 466 -3.52 -3.87 -6.18
CA PHE A 466 -4.62 -2.94 -5.93
C PHE A 466 -4.25 -1.94 -4.85
N GLY A 467 -3.97 -0.71 -5.26
CA GLY A 467 -3.84 0.42 -4.36
C GLY A 467 -5.18 1.12 -4.16
N VAL A 468 -5.38 1.75 -3.00
CA VAL A 468 -6.28 2.90 -2.96
C VAL A 468 -5.76 3.90 -3.99
N LEU A 469 -6.61 4.39 -4.89
CA LEU A 469 -6.26 5.32 -5.95
C LEU A 469 -5.48 6.49 -5.33
N ARG A 470 -4.18 6.39 -5.52
CA ARG A 470 -3.16 7.33 -5.12
C ARG A 470 -2.25 7.40 -6.31
N VAL A 471 -2.32 8.53 -6.95
CA VAL A 471 -1.47 8.84 -8.06
C VAL A 471 -0.51 9.86 -7.53
N THR A 472 0.72 9.38 -7.34
CA THR A 472 1.85 10.26 -7.25
C THR A 472 2.38 10.39 -8.67
N ASN A 473 2.27 11.60 -9.23
CA ASN A 473 3.17 12.03 -10.30
C ASN A 473 4.38 12.73 -9.65
N SER A 474 4.90 12.09 -8.60
CA SER A 474 5.94 12.71 -7.79
C SER A 474 7.24 12.84 -8.61
N PRO A 475 8.18 13.69 -8.18
CA PRO A 475 9.54 13.67 -8.73
C PRO A 475 10.15 12.25 -8.73
N LEU A 476 9.90 11.44 -7.70
CA LEU A 476 10.38 10.06 -7.62
C LEU A 476 9.74 9.15 -8.67
N ASP A 477 8.42 9.22 -8.89
CA ASP A 477 7.76 8.37 -9.90
C ASP A 477 8.24 8.69 -11.31
N ARG A 478 8.43 9.97 -11.62
CA ARG A 478 9.01 10.41 -12.89
C ARG A 478 10.44 9.91 -13.05
N PHE A 479 11.22 9.92 -11.95
CA PHE A 479 12.57 9.37 -11.93
C PHE A 479 12.58 7.85 -12.15
N LEU A 480 11.73 7.08 -11.47
CA LEU A 480 11.65 5.62 -11.62
C LEU A 480 11.19 5.20 -13.03
N ASN A 481 10.24 5.94 -13.62
CA ASN A 481 9.81 5.72 -15.01
C ASN A 481 10.95 6.02 -16.02
N TRP A 482 11.79 7.00 -15.72
CA TRP A 482 13.01 7.21 -16.50
C TRP A 482 14.01 6.08 -16.27
N LEU A 483 14.32 5.75 -15.02
CA LEU A 483 15.32 4.76 -14.63
C LEU A 483 15.00 3.34 -15.14
N SER A 484 13.72 2.98 -15.30
CA SER A 484 13.32 1.67 -15.85
C SER A 484 13.84 1.42 -17.27
N ARG A 485 14.03 2.49 -18.04
CA ARG A 485 14.47 2.45 -19.45
C ARG A 485 15.98 2.59 -19.60
N GLU A 486 16.68 2.89 -18.53
CA GLU A 486 18.12 3.11 -18.56
C GLU A 486 18.86 1.84 -18.13
N GLU A 487 19.95 1.53 -18.83
CA GLU A 487 20.80 0.36 -18.58
C GLU A 487 22.01 0.70 -17.69
N SER A 488 22.24 1.99 -17.42
CA SER A 488 23.36 2.47 -16.62
C SER A 488 23.02 3.76 -15.89
N LEU A 489 23.49 3.88 -14.65
CA LEU A 489 23.44 5.14 -13.89
C LEU A 489 24.45 6.18 -14.39
N PHE A 490 25.47 5.78 -15.16
CA PHE A 490 26.58 6.64 -15.58
C PHE A 490 26.59 6.91 -17.09
N ALA A 491 26.07 5.97 -17.89
CA ALA A 491 26.00 6.07 -19.35
C ALA A 491 24.54 5.90 -19.84
N TYR A 492 23.70 6.87 -19.50
CA TYR A 492 22.27 6.88 -19.83
C TYR A 492 21.97 7.53 -21.19
N GLY A 493 20.90 7.08 -21.86
CA GLY A 493 20.50 7.50 -23.20
C GLY A 493 19.74 8.83 -23.24
N THR A 494 18.99 9.16 -22.18
CA THR A 494 18.26 10.42 -22.06
C THR A 494 18.50 11.09 -20.70
N SER A 495 18.49 12.42 -20.64
CA SER A 495 18.62 13.12 -19.35
C SER A 495 17.44 12.84 -18.43
N PRO A 496 17.66 12.73 -17.10
CA PRO A 496 16.58 12.53 -16.14
C PRO A 496 15.58 13.71 -16.18
N PRO A 497 14.30 13.48 -15.87
CA PRO A 497 13.27 14.53 -15.86
C PRO A 497 13.65 15.74 -15.00
N LEU A 498 13.16 16.92 -15.36
CA LEU A 498 13.44 18.17 -14.63
C LEU A 498 13.10 18.04 -13.14
N GLY A 499 14.05 18.42 -12.29
CA GLY A 499 13.91 18.37 -10.83
C GLY A 499 14.17 16.99 -10.20
N THR A 500 14.64 16.00 -10.96
CA THR A 500 14.89 14.63 -10.46
C THR A 500 16.37 14.25 -10.34
N SER A 501 17.29 15.17 -10.63
CA SER A 501 18.74 14.89 -10.66
C SER A 501 19.32 14.43 -9.32
N GLY A 502 18.73 14.84 -8.20
CA GLY A 502 19.17 14.41 -6.87
C GLY A 502 19.00 12.91 -6.62
N TYR A 503 18.00 12.29 -7.23
CA TYR A 503 17.79 10.84 -7.12
C TYR A 503 18.90 10.07 -7.85
N LEU A 504 19.26 10.51 -9.06
CA LEU A 504 20.36 9.93 -9.83
C LEU A 504 21.68 10.04 -9.06
N GLU A 505 21.97 11.22 -8.50
CA GLU A 505 23.18 11.46 -7.72
C GLU A 505 23.27 10.51 -6.50
N ALA A 506 22.14 10.27 -5.81
CA ALA A 506 22.08 9.33 -4.70
C ALA A 506 22.39 7.90 -5.12
N LEU A 507 21.80 7.40 -6.21
CA LEU A 507 22.08 6.05 -6.67
C LEU A 507 23.53 5.89 -7.15
N GLN A 508 24.09 6.91 -7.79
CA GLN A 508 25.51 6.91 -8.18
C GLN A 508 26.43 6.82 -6.96
N ILE A 509 26.14 7.55 -5.88
CA ILE A 509 26.89 7.48 -4.61
C ILE A 509 26.78 6.10 -3.97
N LEU A 510 25.59 5.51 -3.98
CA LEU A 510 25.34 4.18 -3.43
C LEU A 510 26.09 3.09 -4.21
N THR A 511 26.12 3.20 -5.55
CA THR A 511 26.68 2.20 -6.48
C THR A 511 28.21 2.28 -6.56
N ASP A 512 28.76 3.49 -6.77
CA ASP A 512 30.17 3.70 -7.17
C ASP A 512 30.86 4.82 -6.37
N GLY A 513 30.33 5.16 -5.19
CA GLY A 513 31.04 6.05 -4.27
C GLY A 513 32.37 5.44 -3.79
N PRO A 514 33.40 6.25 -3.45
CA PRO A 514 34.72 5.77 -3.00
C PRO A 514 34.66 5.15 -1.59
N GLY A 515 34.00 3.99 -1.48
CA GLY A 515 33.73 3.31 -0.21
C GLY A 515 32.57 3.88 0.60
N PHE A 516 31.57 4.53 -0.05
CA PHE A 516 30.39 5.05 0.67
C PHE A 516 29.71 3.96 1.50
N ARG A 517 29.47 2.78 0.91
CA ARG A 517 28.85 1.65 1.60
C ARG A 517 29.70 1.15 2.78
N CYS A 518 31.03 1.21 2.67
CA CYS A 518 31.96 0.79 3.72
C CYS A 518 31.83 1.61 5.01
N TYR A 519 31.38 2.87 4.91
CA TYR A 519 31.07 3.69 6.08
C TYR A 519 29.86 3.17 6.87
N GLY A 520 28.92 2.49 6.22
CA GLY A 520 27.77 1.83 6.88
C GLY A 520 28.10 0.38 7.28
N TRP A 521 28.57 -0.42 6.32
CA TRP A 521 28.99 -1.81 6.53
C TRP A 521 30.23 -2.11 5.69
N ASN A 522 31.36 -2.45 6.33
CA ASN A 522 32.60 -2.80 5.65
C ASN A 522 32.78 -4.32 5.59
N PRO A 523 32.70 -4.96 4.41
CA PRO A 523 32.93 -6.40 4.27
C PRO A 523 34.35 -6.84 4.63
N SER A 524 35.32 -5.92 4.59
CA SER A 524 36.73 -6.21 4.89
C SER A 524 37.05 -6.16 6.39
N TRP A 525 36.09 -5.77 7.24
CA TRP A 525 36.31 -5.66 8.68
C TRP A 525 36.45 -7.04 9.34
N ASN A 526 37.45 -7.18 10.23
CA ASN A 526 37.74 -8.42 10.94
C ASN A 526 37.20 -8.38 12.38
N ALA A 527 35.96 -8.86 12.56
CA ALA A 527 35.29 -8.91 13.86
C ALA A 527 36.08 -9.72 14.91
N SER A 528 36.64 -10.88 14.54
CA SER A 528 37.38 -11.73 15.49
C SER A 528 38.66 -11.06 16.02
N ALA A 529 39.35 -10.30 15.17
CA ALA A 529 40.52 -9.52 15.59
C ALA A 529 40.11 -8.35 16.49
N PHE A 530 38.97 -7.70 16.20
CA PHE A 530 38.40 -6.65 17.03
C PHE A 530 38.03 -7.18 18.43
N ASP A 531 37.28 -8.28 18.51
CA ASP A 531 36.91 -8.93 19.76
C ASP A 531 38.14 -9.31 20.58
N SER A 532 39.11 -9.96 19.94
CA SER A 532 40.35 -10.39 20.60
C SER A 532 41.12 -9.23 21.23
N ARG A 533 41.08 -8.05 20.59
CA ARG A 533 41.79 -6.84 21.04
C ARG A 533 41.05 -6.12 22.16
N TYR A 534 39.72 -6.03 22.09
CA TYR A 534 38.95 -5.12 22.96
C TYR A 534 38.10 -5.83 24.02
N ARG A 535 37.77 -7.12 23.89
CA ARG A 535 36.82 -7.80 24.80
C ARG A 535 37.20 -7.77 26.28
N SER A 536 38.49 -7.69 26.61
CA SER A 536 38.94 -7.60 28.01
C SER A 536 38.79 -6.20 28.61
N ASP A 537 38.70 -5.18 27.76
CA ASP A 537 38.69 -3.74 28.12
C ASP A 537 37.80 -2.93 27.16
N ALA A 538 36.55 -3.39 26.97
CA ALA A 538 35.62 -2.77 26.02
C ALA A 538 35.22 -1.35 26.42
N ALA A 539 35.43 -0.94 27.69
CA ALA A 539 35.21 0.42 28.15
C ALA A 539 36.08 1.46 27.41
N ARG A 540 37.19 1.07 26.77
CA ARG A 540 37.97 2.00 25.93
C ARG A 540 37.21 2.48 24.70
N LEU A 541 36.26 1.69 24.20
CA LEU A 541 35.54 1.95 22.95
C LEU A 541 34.64 3.18 23.04
N PHE A 542 34.27 3.63 24.24
CA PHE A 542 33.59 4.92 24.46
C PHE A 542 34.42 6.14 24.02
N THR A 543 35.73 5.98 23.85
CA THR A 543 36.66 7.09 23.54
C THR A 543 37.61 6.78 22.39
N ASP A 544 37.97 5.51 22.18
CA ASP A 544 38.83 5.07 21.08
C ASP A 544 37.98 4.76 19.84
N ARG A 545 38.00 5.64 18.84
CA ARG A 545 37.40 5.40 17.51
C ARG A 545 38.44 5.05 16.43
N SER A 546 39.67 4.65 16.81
CA SER A 546 40.72 4.29 15.84
C SER A 546 40.42 3.02 15.03
N TYR A 547 39.44 2.22 15.47
CA TYR A 547 39.00 0.99 14.82
C TYR A 547 37.93 1.22 13.74
N VAL A 548 37.35 2.42 13.68
CA VAL A 548 36.27 2.79 12.74
C VAL A 548 36.84 3.00 11.34
N TYR A 549 36.03 2.69 10.33
CA TYR A 549 36.35 2.91 8.93
C TYR A 549 36.57 4.40 8.64
N SER A 550 37.65 4.70 7.95
CA SER A 550 37.97 6.03 7.42
C SER A 550 38.82 5.88 6.16
N ARG A 551 39.06 6.97 5.42
CA ARG A 551 39.96 6.91 4.24
C ARG A 551 41.39 6.54 4.62
N SER A 552 41.79 6.77 5.87
CA SER A 552 43.10 6.38 6.42
C SER A 552 43.09 5.00 7.09
N ASN A 553 41.91 4.42 7.37
CA ASN A 553 41.70 3.10 7.94
C ASN A 553 40.67 2.29 7.13
N THR A 554 41.06 1.82 5.96
CA THR A 554 40.17 1.10 5.03
C THR A 554 39.72 -0.29 5.51
N GLY A 555 40.39 -0.85 6.52
CA GLY A 555 40.01 -2.10 7.18
C GLY A 555 39.14 -1.92 8.43
N GLY A 556 38.77 -0.68 8.77
CA GLY A 556 37.99 -0.37 9.96
C GLY A 556 36.52 -0.81 9.88
N ALA A 557 35.84 -0.82 11.02
CA ALA A 557 34.42 -1.14 11.14
C ALA A 557 33.56 -0.05 10.47
N GLY A 558 32.58 -0.45 9.65
CA GLY A 558 31.49 0.46 9.29
C GLY A 558 30.57 0.72 10.49
N TRP A 559 29.69 1.71 10.41
CA TRP A 559 28.81 2.12 11.52
C TRP A 559 28.03 0.96 12.15
N LEU A 560 27.44 0.08 11.33
CA LEU A 560 26.66 -1.07 11.79
C LEU A 560 27.52 -2.11 12.54
N GLN A 561 28.84 -2.06 12.33
CA GLN A 561 29.85 -2.93 12.94
C GLN A 561 30.56 -2.26 14.12
N GLU A 562 30.26 -1.00 14.44
CA GLU A 562 30.76 -0.33 15.64
C GLU A 562 30.12 -0.92 16.89
N ALA A 563 30.84 -0.87 18.02
CA ALA A 563 30.33 -1.37 19.29
C ALA A 563 29.11 -0.54 19.72
N GLN A 564 28.03 -1.23 20.09
CA GLN A 564 26.77 -0.56 20.43
C GLN A 564 26.76 -0.02 21.85
N GLU A 565 26.34 1.23 21.99
CA GLU A 565 26.08 1.86 23.28
C GLU A 565 24.63 1.65 23.71
N PHE A 566 24.43 0.79 24.70
CA PHE A 566 23.13 0.56 25.32
C PHE A 566 22.91 1.49 26.50
N THR A 567 21.64 1.84 26.78
CA THR A 567 21.27 2.64 27.95
C THR A 567 20.35 1.87 28.88
N LEU A 568 20.75 1.71 30.14
CA LEU A 568 19.93 1.09 31.17
C LEU A 568 18.65 1.87 31.40
N THR A 569 17.51 1.17 31.41
CA THR A 569 16.21 1.73 31.80
C THR A 569 16.04 1.79 33.31
N ASN A 570 16.66 0.86 34.06
CA ASN A 570 16.63 0.77 35.51
C ASN A 570 17.95 1.27 36.14
N SER A 571 17.89 2.35 36.92
CA SER A 571 19.08 2.91 37.57
C SER A 571 19.68 2.03 38.68
N ALA A 572 18.93 1.05 39.19
CA ALA A 572 19.43 0.11 40.19
C ALA A 572 20.44 -0.90 39.63
N GLU A 573 20.50 -1.05 38.30
CA GLU A 573 21.44 -1.94 37.61
C GLU A 573 22.73 -1.24 37.18
N ALA A 574 22.87 0.06 37.48
CA ALA A 574 24.08 0.81 37.16
C ALA A 574 25.29 0.20 37.87
N GLY A 575 26.33 -0.14 37.10
CA GLY A 575 27.57 -0.73 37.61
C GLY A 575 27.56 -2.25 37.77
N ILE A 576 26.44 -2.94 37.47
CA ILE A 576 26.41 -4.42 37.45
C ILE A 576 27.07 -4.93 36.17
N GLN A 577 28.26 -5.52 36.30
CA GLN A 577 29.09 -5.91 35.16
C GLN A 577 28.82 -7.32 34.63
N GLU A 578 28.49 -8.30 35.48
CA GLU A 578 28.22 -9.67 35.03
C GLU A 578 26.72 -9.93 35.07
N VAL A 579 26.15 -10.29 33.92
CA VAL A 579 24.71 -10.47 33.72
C VAL A 579 24.47 -11.72 32.88
N GLU A 580 23.30 -12.34 33.01
CA GLU A 580 22.89 -13.44 32.15
C GLU A 580 22.83 -13.00 30.68
N ASP A 581 23.38 -13.85 29.81
CA ASP A 581 23.23 -13.73 28.36
C ASP A 581 21.97 -14.52 27.95
N TYR A 582 20.90 -13.80 27.64
CA TYR A 582 19.61 -14.39 27.27
C TYR A 582 19.55 -14.89 25.82
N VAL A 583 20.54 -14.54 24.99
CA VAL A 583 20.58 -14.91 23.56
C VAL A 583 21.43 -16.15 23.35
N ASN A 584 22.65 -16.16 23.87
CA ASN A 584 23.60 -17.27 23.70
C ASN A 584 23.60 -18.25 24.87
N GLY A 585 23.02 -17.87 26.02
CA GLY A 585 23.16 -18.60 27.28
C GLY A 585 24.53 -18.37 27.93
N GLY A 586 24.58 -18.35 29.26
CA GLY A 586 25.80 -18.13 30.03
C GLY A 586 25.87 -16.71 30.61
N THR A 587 27.09 -16.19 30.79
CA THR A 587 27.33 -14.88 31.41
C THR A 587 27.95 -13.92 30.41
N ALA A 588 27.24 -12.83 30.14
CA ALA A 588 27.73 -11.67 29.40
C ALA A 588 28.31 -10.62 30.35
N ARG A 589 29.16 -9.75 29.82
CA ARG A 589 29.83 -8.69 30.59
C ARG A 589 29.48 -7.31 30.05
N ARG A 590 28.91 -6.45 30.90
CA ARG A 590 28.63 -5.03 30.66
C ARG A 590 29.82 -4.17 31.08
N PHE A 591 30.23 -3.26 30.20
CA PHE A 591 31.28 -2.27 30.42
C PHE A 591 30.68 -0.88 30.42
N PHE A 592 30.74 -0.18 31.56
CA PHE A 592 30.15 1.16 31.71
C PHE A 592 31.17 2.26 31.42
N SER A 593 30.71 3.38 30.85
CA SER A 593 31.58 4.52 30.57
C SER A 593 32.13 5.21 31.82
N SER A 594 31.47 5.05 32.96
CA SER A 594 31.95 5.44 34.30
C SER A 594 31.21 4.65 35.39
N SER A 595 31.67 4.73 36.64
CA SER A 595 31.12 3.95 37.77
C SER A 595 29.63 4.17 38.06
N ASN A 596 29.07 5.31 37.64
CA ASN A 596 27.64 5.64 37.79
C ASN A 596 26.93 5.83 36.44
N SER A 597 27.57 5.43 35.34
CA SER A 597 26.98 5.58 34.02
C SER A 597 25.80 4.64 33.84
N ARG A 598 24.81 5.09 33.07
CA ARG A 598 23.73 4.24 32.58
C ARG A 598 24.00 3.71 31.18
N VAL A 599 25.08 4.16 30.55
CA VAL A 599 25.49 3.75 29.20
C VAL A 599 26.55 2.66 29.31
N TYR A 600 26.35 1.56 28.58
CA TYR A 600 27.24 0.40 28.60
C TYR A 600 27.40 -0.23 27.22
N ILE A 601 28.54 -0.90 27.03
CA ILE A 601 28.83 -1.80 25.91
C ILE A 601 28.81 -3.23 26.44
N VAL A 602 28.37 -4.18 25.62
CA VAL A 602 28.25 -5.60 26.00
C VAL A 602 29.29 -6.44 25.29
N VAL A 603 29.92 -7.34 26.06
CA VAL A 603 30.61 -8.52 25.54
C VAL A 603 29.75 -9.73 25.88
N ASP A 604 29.31 -10.46 24.86
CA ASP A 604 28.43 -11.62 25.02
C ASP A 604 29.16 -12.82 25.68
N SER A 605 28.44 -13.90 25.96
CA SER A 605 29.02 -15.08 26.61
C SER A 605 30.04 -15.84 25.75
N LYS A 606 30.07 -15.59 24.43
CA LYS A 606 31.06 -16.14 23.48
C LYS A 606 32.31 -15.27 23.37
N GLY A 607 32.30 -14.09 24.00
CA GLY A 607 33.39 -13.13 23.97
C GLY A 607 33.37 -12.20 22.75
N HIS A 608 32.22 -12.09 22.08
CA HIS A 608 31.95 -11.15 20.99
C HIS A 608 31.45 -9.81 21.54
N ILE A 609 31.95 -8.70 21.01
CA ILE A 609 31.47 -7.36 21.35
C ILE A 609 30.24 -7.06 20.50
N VAL A 610 29.11 -6.79 21.16
CA VAL A 610 27.83 -6.54 20.49
C VAL A 610 27.91 -5.23 19.69
N THR A 611 27.52 -5.31 18.43
CA THR A 611 27.61 -4.21 17.45
C THR A 611 26.26 -3.54 17.22
N ASN A 612 26.26 -2.37 16.56
CA ASN A 612 25.02 -1.62 16.27
C ASN A 612 23.98 -2.45 15.48
N ASP A 613 24.41 -3.44 14.68
CA ASP A 613 23.52 -4.37 13.95
C ASP A 613 22.78 -5.38 14.84
N GLU A 614 23.10 -5.44 16.13
CA GLU A 614 22.71 -6.54 17.02
C GLU A 614 21.81 -6.06 18.16
N ILE A 615 21.16 -7.01 18.84
CA ILE A 615 20.29 -6.73 19.99
C ILE A 615 21.07 -6.88 21.29
N ASP A 616 20.63 -6.22 22.36
CA ASP A 616 21.26 -6.38 23.68
C ASP A 616 20.98 -7.78 24.26
N PRO A 617 21.99 -8.67 24.35
CA PRO A 617 21.77 -10.02 24.85
C PRO A 617 21.54 -10.06 26.37
N THR A 618 21.80 -8.96 27.08
CA THR A 618 21.68 -8.88 28.55
C THR A 618 20.30 -8.42 29.02
N VAL A 619 19.40 -8.11 28.08
CA VAL A 619 18.02 -7.74 28.39
C VAL A 619 17.13 -8.90 28.01
N HIS A 620 16.41 -9.44 28.99
CA HIS A 620 15.41 -10.46 28.72
C HIS A 620 14.25 -9.80 27.97
N TYR A 621 14.22 -9.96 26.65
CA TYR A 621 13.05 -9.64 25.84
C TYR A 621 11.95 -10.67 26.14
N PHE A 622 11.25 -10.53 27.27
CA PHE A 622 10.00 -11.26 27.50
C PHE A 622 9.09 -10.94 26.30
N THR A 623 8.78 -11.95 25.48
CA THR A 623 7.70 -11.91 24.50
C THR A 623 6.39 -11.66 25.24
N GLY A 624 6.09 -10.38 25.40
CA GLY A 624 5.02 -9.86 26.24
C GLY A 624 5.20 -8.37 26.54
N GLY A 625 5.67 -7.59 25.56
CA GLY A 625 5.85 -6.14 25.70
C GLY A 625 7.22 -5.63 25.29
N GLY A 626 7.73 -6.07 24.13
CA GLY A 626 8.90 -5.45 23.52
C GLY A 626 8.58 -4.05 23.01
N SER A 627 9.49 -3.12 23.24
CA SER A 627 9.65 -1.96 22.36
C SER A 627 9.80 -2.46 20.93
N GLY A 628 8.78 -2.19 20.10
CA GLY A 628 8.91 -2.16 18.64
C GLY A 628 9.29 -3.47 17.94
N GLY A 629 9.13 -4.63 18.58
CA GLY A 629 8.99 -5.87 17.82
C GLY A 629 7.71 -5.74 16.99
N SER A 630 7.86 -5.74 15.67
CA SER A 630 6.78 -5.84 14.70
C SER A 630 5.96 -7.09 15.00
N GLY A 631 4.95 -6.92 15.86
CA GLY A 631 3.80 -7.79 15.93
C GLY A 631 3.12 -7.85 14.55
N PRO A 632 2.27 -8.85 14.32
CA PRO A 632 1.86 -9.31 12.99
C PRO A 632 1.31 -8.14 12.17
N GLY A 633 2.16 -7.63 11.30
CA GLY A 633 2.04 -6.31 10.72
C GLY A 633 3.25 -6.11 9.82
N PHE A 634 3.13 -6.67 8.61
CA PHE A 634 3.90 -6.45 7.38
C PHE A 634 5.44 -6.38 7.38
N ASN A 635 6.14 -6.49 8.52
CA ASN A 635 7.60 -6.55 8.60
C ASN A 635 8.14 -7.75 9.41
N GLY A 636 7.30 -8.75 9.72
CA GLY A 636 7.73 -9.97 10.43
C GLY A 636 8.19 -11.07 9.48
N THR A 637 9.45 -11.49 9.57
CA THR A 637 10.06 -12.65 8.90
C THR A 637 9.56 -13.99 9.49
N GLN A 638 8.24 -14.21 9.55
CA GLN A 638 7.66 -15.51 9.90
C GLN A 638 6.71 -16.00 8.81
N ASP A 639 7.11 -17.08 8.12
CA ASP A 639 6.41 -17.70 6.99
C ASP A 639 5.19 -18.56 7.37
N ARG A 640 4.50 -18.32 8.51
CA ARG A 640 3.29 -19.12 8.90
C ARG A 640 2.22 -18.32 9.65
N PRO A 641 0.92 -18.60 9.44
CA PRO A 641 -0.19 -17.87 10.06
C PRO A 641 -0.22 -18.04 11.59
N ASP A 642 -0.60 -16.94 12.25
CA ASP A 642 -0.86 -16.85 13.68
C ASP A 642 -2.04 -17.76 14.08
N THR A 643 -1.72 -18.93 14.64
CA THR A 643 -2.71 -19.88 15.15
C THR A 643 -3.09 -19.63 16.61
N GLN A 644 -2.85 -18.44 17.19
CA GLN A 644 -3.19 -18.23 18.61
C GLN A 644 -4.69 -17.97 18.85
N PRO A 645 -5.34 -18.74 19.75
CA PRO A 645 -6.71 -18.50 20.18
C PRO A 645 -6.76 -17.34 21.18
N GLY A 646 -7.30 -16.19 20.76
CA GLY A 646 -7.57 -15.08 21.66
C GLY A 646 -8.39 -13.96 21.00
N PRO A 647 -9.21 -13.21 21.76
CA PRO A 647 -9.99 -12.10 21.20
C PRO A 647 -9.06 -10.94 20.77
N PRO A 648 -9.38 -10.21 19.68
CA PRO A 648 -8.59 -9.08 19.21
C PRO A 648 -8.49 -7.98 20.27
N ARG A 649 -7.28 -7.48 20.54
CA ARG A 649 -7.06 -6.34 21.42
C ARG A 649 -7.35 -5.03 20.65
N ILE A 650 -8.27 -4.22 21.19
CA ILE A 650 -8.66 -2.87 20.68
C ILE A 650 -7.52 -1.86 20.87
#